data_AF-A0A4U7BBD1-F1
#
_entry.id   AF-A0A4U7BBD1-F1
#
_cell.length_a   1.000
_cell.length_b   1.000
_cell.length_c   1.000
_cell.angle_alpha   90.00
_cell.angle_beta   90.00
_cell.angle_gamma   90.00
#
_symmetry.space_group_name_H-M   'P 1'
#
loop_
_entity.id
_entity.type
_entity.pdbx_description
1 polymer ?
#
loop_
_entity_poly.entity_id
_entity_poly.type
_entity_poly.pdbx_seq_one_letter_code
_entity_poly.pdbx_strand_id
1 'polypeptide(L)'
;MGIEELDEYLEKKRFKDGLNRCNRILKKPNADALVVVYKARFLYALGQHDEADATITSLLERKPPIKDTVILEAVDTFLLERASESSTSPVLTSGDTSNKLWKAAVEDTRKSFVPQICQDRYEHAIRQGRLIDAHHALMQWKKHEPNRKDLRFTHAAVFHLISQKAPDQQSSSMFTQLATRTAEQLAPSSATNAELETVVNVLAQHDKAQQLTDIINANTSFSQILNTNPTATKSFLDVLVKAGQWQTVLDMTSHMLLHLRGDTTIDQHNYEYGNDFKTWKLWTEAHARLGTEGGEWDKQSEALPDNSRFKFLAQMWFLKYFNLDDAVVSVALRYFSRFGDKPFCASELRDFLLAVSPEYQDYFRKTNRVLMNTWAESDVPDKRRLLCFTDSEVNTLRIECLLNIGGTNKPKIADIYKFVAAVFRLRKACETTGQYQDEPWLVCMVTALFKAHELEPSGRHLLMALCVLNMCGAEDAYMHQVLTTYLSHELGLPSFAIETFLGLGVKEIQLDSASHIGLTRISIQSPIPSKDRTIATRDPYDLLNAALKMFEPTIDRIADQQASCISSSRPDLILDLDALRTSLQTSIQRRILLLELRRLERLTNRPAQTRHNISPRTVAFWTTSLSDTRDFQTCENYDAGPPTAALERRIMSGGKVPNASWVSLNLWIDDICALISANPSLLAPQERSFYPPPAVDAGMSDGCTPAEVVLIPAWEALAAAAVLVLIPEGARPTFLQLKTGVAQAMATLRERVETLPFSPAVSTKGGSTVPNVADLQTSFLTMDFLKAVQRFCAACRDVGKKKRVGAVVQGAVVGGVEEEAKKQFERVREFAGGMQKGIKDGELRVMLEETWGWVLSGRMGMVEEEGREEMGDMWRGQAELVGRMARSAWEGVLAVRFEG
;
A
#
# COMPACT_ATOMS: atom_id res chain seq x y z
N MET A 1 10.47 -38.51 -20.86
CA MET A 1 9.51 -38.85 -19.79
C MET A 1 10.26 -39.11 -18.47
N GLY A 2 10.86 -38.08 -17.90
CA GLY A 2 11.72 -38.24 -16.71
C GLY A 2 11.87 -36.98 -15.86
N ILE A 3 11.90 -35.78 -16.45
CA ILE A 3 12.03 -34.51 -15.71
C ILE A 3 10.67 -34.06 -15.14
N GLU A 4 9.59 -34.09 -15.94
CA GLU A 4 8.22 -33.78 -15.47
C GLU A 4 7.80 -34.61 -14.25
N GLU A 5 8.24 -35.87 -14.18
CA GLU A 5 8.00 -36.75 -13.02
C GLU A 5 8.73 -36.25 -11.77
N LEU A 6 9.93 -35.67 -11.91
CA LEU A 6 10.71 -35.11 -10.79
C LEU A 6 10.09 -33.81 -10.29
N ASP A 7 9.54 -32.98 -11.18
CA ASP A 7 8.77 -31.79 -10.80
C ASP A 7 7.53 -32.17 -9.99
N GLU A 8 6.78 -33.18 -10.42
CA GLU A 8 5.63 -33.69 -9.67
C GLU A 8 6.01 -34.18 -8.25
N TYR A 9 7.18 -34.83 -8.10
CA TYR A 9 7.67 -35.24 -6.77
C TYR A 9 8.01 -34.03 -5.88
N LEU A 10 8.55 -32.95 -6.43
CA LEU A 10 8.82 -31.71 -5.68
C LEU A 10 7.51 -31.03 -5.26
N GLU A 11 6.58 -30.84 -6.19
CA GLU A 11 5.28 -30.20 -5.94
C GLU A 11 4.47 -30.95 -4.87
N LYS A 12 4.45 -32.29 -4.97
CA LYS A 12 3.74 -33.17 -4.01
C LYS A 12 4.55 -33.44 -2.74
N LYS A 13 5.72 -32.81 -2.57
CA LYS A 13 6.63 -32.98 -1.42
C LYS A 13 7.04 -34.43 -1.15
N ARG A 14 7.11 -35.25 -2.19
CA ARG A 14 7.52 -36.67 -2.14
C ARG A 14 9.04 -36.79 -2.35
N PHE A 15 9.81 -36.10 -1.51
CA PHE A 15 11.24 -35.90 -1.73
C PHE A 15 12.06 -37.20 -1.74
N LYS A 16 11.71 -38.16 -0.88
CA LYS A 16 12.40 -39.46 -0.82
C LYS A 16 12.19 -40.30 -2.08
N ASP A 17 10.97 -40.28 -2.63
CA ASP A 17 10.65 -40.99 -3.87
C ASP A 17 11.38 -40.35 -5.06
N GLY A 18 11.38 -39.02 -5.12
CA GLY A 18 12.14 -38.24 -6.10
C GLY A 18 13.65 -38.51 -6.05
N LEU A 19 14.25 -38.52 -4.85
CA LEU A 19 15.67 -38.85 -4.66
C LEU A 19 16.01 -40.25 -5.16
N ASN A 20 15.17 -41.24 -4.82
CA ASN A 20 15.32 -42.61 -5.30
C ASN A 20 15.24 -42.70 -6.82
N ARG A 21 14.35 -41.90 -7.44
CA ARG A 21 14.21 -41.82 -8.89
C ARG A 21 15.45 -41.20 -9.54
N CYS A 22 15.96 -40.08 -9.02
CA CYS A 22 17.22 -39.47 -9.47
C CYS A 22 18.36 -40.48 -9.43
N ASN A 23 18.54 -41.19 -8.32
CA ASN A 23 19.58 -42.21 -8.16
C ASN A 23 19.47 -43.37 -9.17
N ARG A 24 18.25 -43.70 -9.63
CA ARG A 24 18.06 -44.70 -10.70
C ARG A 24 18.41 -44.15 -12.08
N ILE A 25 18.07 -42.89 -12.36
CA ILE A 25 18.36 -42.25 -13.64
C ILE A 25 19.86 -42.01 -13.81
N LEU A 26 20.53 -41.53 -12.75
CA LEU A 26 21.97 -41.22 -12.75
C LEU A 26 22.87 -42.46 -12.91
N LYS A 27 22.36 -43.67 -12.72
CA LYS A 27 23.08 -44.92 -13.02
C LYS A 27 23.22 -45.19 -14.52
N LYS A 28 22.47 -44.50 -15.38
CA LYS A 28 22.54 -44.68 -16.84
C LYS A 28 23.73 -43.87 -17.41
N PRO A 29 24.46 -44.39 -18.41
CA PRO A 29 25.70 -43.80 -18.90
C PRO A 29 25.56 -42.41 -19.58
N ASN A 30 24.34 -41.95 -19.86
CA ASN A 30 24.05 -40.64 -20.46
C ASN A 30 23.02 -39.86 -19.64
N ALA A 31 23.11 -39.90 -18.32
CA ALA A 31 22.18 -39.18 -17.47
C ALA A 31 22.35 -37.65 -17.65
N ASP A 32 21.22 -36.98 -17.78
CA ASP A 32 21.13 -35.52 -17.91
C ASP A 32 21.71 -34.85 -16.65
N ALA A 33 22.52 -33.79 -16.84
CA ALA A 33 23.06 -33.01 -15.74
C ALA A 33 21.95 -32.34 -14.91
N LEU A 34 20.80 -32.05 -15.51
CA LEU A 34 19.65 -31.50 -14.79
C LEU A 34 19.15 -32.43 -13.68
N VAL A 35 19.27 -33.75 -13.86
CA VAL A 35 18.91 -34.74 -12.83
C VAL A 35 19.81 -34.62 -11.59
N VAL A 36 21.05 -34.17 -11.75
CA VAL A 36 21.97 -33.88 -10.63
C VAL A 36 21.47 -32.68 -9.82
N VAL A 37 20.92 -31.65 -10.48
CA VAL A 37 20.30 -30.51 -9.81
C VAL A 37 19.05 -30.93 -9.03
N TYR A 38 18.17 -31.74 -9.63
CA TYR A 38 17.03 -32.33 -8.91
C TYR A 38 17.47 -33.18 -7.72
N LYS A 39 18.53 -33.98 -7.86
CA LYS A 39 19.10 -34.74 -6.74
C LYS A 39 19.50 -33.81 -5.60
N ALA A 40 20.21 -32.72 -5.90
CA ALA A 40 20.59 -31.73 -4.89
C ALA A 40 19.37 -31.07 -4.24
N ARG A 41 18.33 -30.72 -5.01
CA ARG A 41 17.05 -30.20 -4.47
C ARG A 41 16.39 -31.17 -3.50
N PHE A 42 16.30 -32.46 -3.84
CA PHE A 42 15.72 -33.46 -2.95
C PHE A 42 16.56 -33.69 -1.69
N LEU A 43 17.89 -33.77 -1.82
CA LEU A 43 18.79 -33.87 -0.68
C LEU A 43 18.64 -32.67 0.26
N TYR A 44 18.58 -31.45 -0.29
CA TYR A 44 18.39 -30.23 0.48
C TYR A 44 17.03 -30.23 1.20
N ALA A 45 15.95 -30.61 0.51
CA ALA A 45 14.61 -30.72 1.09
C ALA A 45 14.51 -31.78 2.20
N LEU A 46 15.40 -32.78 2.19
CA LEU A 46 15.52 -33.81 3.24
C LEU A 46 16.47 -33.40 4.39
N GLY A 47 17.05 -32.19 4.36
CA GLY A 47 17.99 -31.69 5.37
C GLY A 47 19.43 -32.19 5.19
N GLN A 48 19.74 -32.85 4.06
CA GLN A 48 21.09 -33.35 3.74
C GLN A 48 21.88 -32.29 2.97
N HIS A 49 22.09 -31.13 3.61
CA HIS A 49 22.65 -29.94 2.95
C HIS A 49 24.06 -30.16 2.42
N ASP A 50 24.95 -30.78 3.19
CA ASP A 50 26.34 -31.05 2.78
C ASP A 50 26.42 -31.96 1.55
N GLU A 51 25.55 -32.98 1.47
CA GLU A 51 25.51 -33.88 0.32
C GLU A 51 24.94 -33.16 -0.91
N ALA A 52 23.97 -32.26 -0.71
CA ALA A 52 23.45 -31.42 -1.79
C ALA A 52 24.53 -30.48 -2.34
N ASP A 53 25.35 -29.87 -1.47
CA ASP A 53 26.50 -29.03 -1.84
C ASP A 53 27.55 -29.80 -2.63
N ALA A 54 27.94 -30.97 -2.14
CA ALA A 54 28.87 -31.85 -2.83
C ALA A 54 28.32 -32.26 -4.21
N THR A 55 27.02 -32.54 -4.28
CA THR A 55 26.33 -32.92 -5.52
C THR A 55 26.40 -31.80 -6.58
N ILE A 56 26.14 -30.54 -6.22
CA ILE A 56 26.28 -29.43 -7.16
C ILE A 56 27.74 -29.15 -7.50
N THR A 57 28.63 -29.18 -6.51
CA THR A 57 30.06 -28.91 -6.71
C THR A 57 30.68 -29.92 -7.67
N SER A 58 30.21 -31.18 -7.68
CA SER A 58 30.66 -32.20 -8.64
C SER A 58 30.46 -31.82 -10.11
N LEU A 59 29.55 -30.90 -10.42
CA LEU A 59 29.32 -30.42 -11.79
C LEU A 59 30.51 -29.60 -12.32
N LEU A 60 31.32 -28.99 -11.45
CA LEU A 60 32.55 -28.27 -11.84
C LEU A 60 33.63 -29.21 -12.38
N GLU A 61 33.62 -30.48 -11.97
CA GLU A 61 34.64 -31.47 -12.34
C GLU A 61 34.35 -32.16 -13.68
N ARG A 62 33.18 -31.90 -14.28
CA ARG A 62 32.71 -32.55 -15.49
C ARG A 62 33.54 -32.12 -16.71
N LYS A 63 33.95 -33.11 -17.52
CA LYS A 63 34.65 -32.90 -18.80
C LYS A 63 33.85 -33.56 -19.94
N PRO A 64 33.44 -32.82 -20.97
CA PRO A 64 33.59 -31.37 -21.16
C PRO A 64 32.74 -30.54 -20.16
N PRO A 65 33.09 -29.25 -19.94
CA PRO A 65 32.28 -28.33 -19.15
C PRO A 65 30.83 -28.22 -19.66
N ILE A 66 29.92 -27.88 -18.74
CA ILE A 66 28.50 -27.70 -19.06
C ILE A 66 28.32 -26.38 -19.82
N LYS A 67 27.78 -26.46 -21.04
CA LYS A 67 27.48 -25.29 -21.90
C LYS A 67 25.99 -24.99 -22.02
N ASP A 68 25.16 -25.96 -21.63
CA ASP A 68 23.71 -25.82 -21.70
C ASP A 68 23.25 -24.81 -20.64
N THR A 69 22.72 -23.68 -21.10
CA THR A 69 22.28 -22.58 -20.26
C THR A 69 21.11 -23.00 -19.38
N VAL A 70 20.23 -23.89 -19.83
CA VAL A 70 19.11 -24.41 -19.01
C VAL A 70 19.62 -25.10 -17.74
N ILE A 71 20.71 -25.86 -17.85
CA ILE A 71 21.32 -26.52 -16.69
C ILE A 71 21.99 -25.51 -15.78
N LEU A 72 22.71 -24.53 -16.33
CA LEU A 72 23.38 -23.47 -15.56
C LEU A 72 22.37 -22.60 -14.80
N GLU A 73 21.26 -22.24 -15.43
CA GLU A 73 20.14 -21.51 -14.82
C GLU A 73 19.47 -22.31 -13.70
N ALA A 74 19.30 -23.63 -13.89
CA ALA A 74 18.77 -24.50 -12.84
C ALA A 74 19.70 -24.57 -11.61
N VAL A 75 21.02 -24.59 -11.82
CA VAL A 75 22.02 -24.52 -10.74
C VAL A 75 21.94 -23.15 -10.04
N ASP A 76 21.90 -22.06 -10.81
CA ASP A 76 21.81 -20.70 -10.27
C ASP A 76 20.56 -20.51 -9.39
N THR A 77 19.41 -21.00 -9.87
CA THR A 77 18.14 -20.96 -9.16
C THR A 77 18.23 -21.73 -7.83
N PHE A 78 18.77 -22.95 -7.85
CA PHE A 78 18.97 -23.74 -6.63
C PHE A 78 19.91 -23.05 -5.62
N LEU A 79 21.04 -22.50 -6.09
CA LEU A 79 21.98 -21.81 -5.22
C LEU A 79 21.39 -20.52 -4.64
N LEU A 80 20.61 -19.78 -5.43
CA LEU A 80 19.94 -18.56 -5.02
C LEU A 80 18.86 -18.82 -3.97
N GLU A 81 18.00 -19.83 -4.19
CA GLU A 81 16.96 -20.24 -3.23
C GLU A 81 17.58 -20.47 -1.85
N ARG A 82 18.69 -21.21 -1.81
CA ARG A 82 19.42 -21.52 -0.58
C ARG A 82 20.04 -20.30 0.08
N ALA A 83 20.74 -19.48 -0.70
CA ALA A 83 21.37 -18.27 -0.18
C ALA A 83 20.30 -17.32 0.40
N SER A 84 19.14 -17.22 -0.25
CA SER A 84 18.02 -16.38 0.17
C SER A 84 17.40 -16.86 1.48
N GLU A 85 17.36 -18.17 1.74
CA GLU A 85 16.92 -18.68 3.04
C GLU A 85 17.86 -18.30 4.17
N SER A 86 19.17 -18.24 3.91
CA SER A 86 20.19 -17.89 4.91
C SER A 86 20.44 -16.38 5.09
N SER A 87 19.88 -15.53 4.21
CA SER A 87 20.19 -14.10 4.15
C SER A 87 19.08 -13.24 4.75
N THR A 88 19.46 -12.20 5.49
CA THR A 88 18.56 -11.16 5.99
C THR A 88 18.23 -10.08 4.95
N SER A 89 19.04 -10.01 3.88
CA SER A 89 18.92 -9.03 2.80
C SER A 89 18.74 -9.71 1.44
N PRO A 90 18.29 -8.98 0.40
CA PRO A 90 18.26 -9.50 -0.97
C PRO A 90 19.62 -10.04 -1.41
N VAL A 91 19.65 -11.26 -1.96
CA VAL A 91 20.87 -11.91 -2.40
C VAL A 91 21.22 -11.47 -3.83
N LEU A 92 22.36 -10.82 -4.00
CA LEU A 92 22.77 -10.25 -5.29
C LEU A 92 23.59 -11.22 -6.18
N THR A 93 23.91 -12.42 -5.69
CA THR A 93 24.69 -13.43 -6.43
C THR A 93 24.35 -14.87 -6.02
N SER A 94 24.42 -15.81 -6.95
CA SER A 94 24.36 -17.26 -6.68
C SER A 94 25.68 -17.83 -6.14
N GLY A 95 26.72 -17.01 -5.97
CA GLY A 95 27.98 -17.38 -5.34
C GLY A 95 29.08 -17.88 -6.29
N ASP A 96 30.22 -18.26 -5.72
CA ASP A 96 31.44 -18.59 -6.47
C ASP A 96 31.32 -19.83 -7.37
N THR A 97 30.58 -20.86 -6.91
CA THR A 97 30.33 -22.07 -7.71
C THR A 97 29.62 -21.76 -9.03
N SER A 98 28.57 -20.93 -8.98
CA SER A 98 27.87 -20.44 -10.18
C SER A 98 28.84 -19.68 -11.10
N ASN A 99 29.61 -18.73 -10.55
CA ASN A 99 30.56 -17.93 -11.30
C ASN A 99 31.60 -18.79 -12.05
N LYS A 100 32.12 -19.84 -11.40
CA LYS A 100 33.07 -20.79 -11.99
C LYS A 100 32.45 -21.62 -13.11
N LEU A 101 31.22 -22.11 -12.94
CA LEU A 101 30.51 -22.89 -13.97
C LEU A 101 30.29 -22.05 -15.24
N TRP A 102 29.74 -20.85 -15.08
CA TRP A 102 29.52 -19.94 -16.22
C TRP A 102 30.83 -19.53 -16.90
N LYS A 103 31.89 -19.28 -16.13
CA LYS A 103 33.21 -18.96 -16.69
C LYS A 103 33.79 -20.12 -17.50
N ALA A 104 33.70 -21.35 -16.97
CA ALA A 104 34.14 -22.54 -17.69
C ALA A 104 33.33 -22.78 -18.98
N ALA A 105 32.02 -22.51 -18.95
CA ALA A 105 31.15 -22.58 -20.12
C ALA A 105 31.59 -21.59 -21.21
N VAL A 106 31.89 -20.35 -20.85
CA VAL A 106 32.36 -19.32 -21.79
C VAL A 106 33.73 -19.67 -22.36
N GLU A 107 34.68 -20.14 -21.54
CA GLU A 107 36.04 -20.49 -21.96
C GLU A 107 36.07 -21.67 -22.94
N ASP A 108 35.17 -22.66 -22.78
CA ASP A 108 35.08 -23.82 -23.66
C ASP A 108 34.15 -23.58 -24.88
N THR A 109 33.51 -22.42 -24.98
CA THR A 109 32.59 -22.07 -26.07
C THR A 109 33.32 -21.37 -27.22
N ARG A 110 32.87 -21.63 -28.46
CA ARG A 110 33.40 -20.93 -29.65
C ARG A 110 33.09 -19.44 -29.55
N LYS A 111 34.06 -18.59 -29.89
CA LYS A 111 33.96 -17.11 -29.77
C LYS A 111 32.68 -16.50 -30.34
N SER A 112 32.12 -17.05 -31.42
CA SER A 112 30.88 -16.56 -32.06
C SER A 112 29.62 -16.78 -31.22
N PHE A 113 29.62 -17.74 -30.29
CA PHE A 113 28.48 -18.06 -29.42
C PHE A 113 28.62 -17.51 -28.00
N VAL A 114 29.79 -16.95 -27.65
CA VAL A 114 30.02 -16.32 -26.34
C VAL A 114 29.01 -15.18 -26.06
N PRO A 115 28.67 -14.29 -27.02
CA PRO A 115 27.66 -13.27 -26.79
C PRO A 115 26.31 -13.85 -26.34
N GLN A 116 25.87 -14.95 -26.95
CA GLN A 116 24.61 -15.61 -26.57
C GLN A 116 24.66 -16.13 -25.12
N ILE A 117 25.74 -16.83 -24.74
CA ILE A 117 25.90 -17.32 -23.36
C ILE A 117 25.92 -16.16 -22.35
N CYS A 118 26.60 -15.06 -22.67
CA CYS A 118 26.62 -13.87 -21.83
C CYS A 118 25.25 -13.20 -21.72
N GLN A 119 24.50 -13.16 -22.82
CA GLN A 119 23.13 -12.65 -22.85
C GLN A 119 22.21 -13.50 -21.98
N ASP A 120 22.19 -14.82 -22.18
CA ASP A 120 21.36 -15.75 -21.42
C ASP A 120 21.65 -15.62 -19.92
N ARG A 121 22.95 -15.56 -19.54
CA ARG A 121 23.37 -15.32 -18.16
C ARG A 121 22.89 -13.98 -17.62
N TYR A 122 23.04 -12.90 -18.39
CA TYR A 122 22.61 -11.55 -17.98
C TYR A 122 21.10 -11.53 -17.75
N GLU A 123 20.32 -12.01 -18.71
CA GLU A 123 18.87 -11.99 -18.63
C GLU A 123 18.37 -12.83 -17.46
N HIS A 124 18.90 -14.04 -17.29
CA HIS A 124 18.56 -14.88 -16.15
C HIS A 124 18.97 -14.25 -14.81
N ALA A 125 20.13 -13.59 -14.74
CA ALA A 125 20.57 -12.87 -13.55
C ALA A 125 19.64 -11.69 -13.21
N ILE A 126 19.25 -10.88 -14.19
CA ILE A 126 18.30 -9.77 -13.99
C ILE A 126 16.91 -10.29 -13.58
N ARG A 127 16.39 -11.33 -14.26
CA ARG A 127 15.13 -11.98 -13.89
C ARG A 127 15.11 -12.41 -12.43
N GLN A 128 16.25 -12.82 -11.88
CA GLN A 128 16.39 -13.26 -10.49
C GLN A 128 16.90 -12.18 -9.53
N GLY A 129 17.10 -10.94 -9.98
CA GLY A 129 17.61 -9.84 -9.15
C GLY A 129 19.10 -10.00 -8.73
N ARG A 130 19.85 -10.87 -9.41
CA ARG A 130 21.27 -11.18 -9.12
C ARG A 130 22.20 -10.19 -9.79
N LEU A 131 22.20 -8.95 -9.29
CA LEU A 131 22.89 -7.84 -9.92
C LEU A 131 24.41 -8.03 -10.04
N ILE A 132 25.06 -8.73 -9.12
CA ILE A 132 26.51 -9.03 -9.21
C ILE A 132 26.79 -10.02 -10.34
N ASP A 133 25.92 -11.02 -10.52
CA ASP A 133 26.08 -12.00 -11.61
C ASP A 133 25.77 -11.36 -12.97
N ALA A 134 24.81 -10.44 -13.03
CA ALA A 134 24.55 -9.60 -14.21
C ALA A 134 25.77 -8.72 -14.54
N HIS A 135 26.42 -8.14 -13.53
CA HIS A 135 27.68 -7.41 -13.70
C HIS A 135 28.79 -8.30 -14.30
N HIS A 136 28.96 -9.54 -13.81
CA HIS A 136 29.94 -10.48 -14.36
C HIS A 136 29.63 -10.85 -15.81
N ALA A 137 28.36 -11.08 -16.14
CA ALA A 137 27.91 -11.36 -17.50
C ALA A 137 28.24 -10.18 -18.44
N LEU A 138 27.92 -8.94 -18.04
CA LEU A 138 28.23 -7.73 -18.80
C LEU A 138 29.73 -7.50 -18.98
N MET A 139 30.54 -7.78 -17.96
CA MET A 139 32.00 -7.65 -18.05
C MET A 139 32.56 -8.59 -19.14
N GLN A 140 32.11 -9.84 -19.14
CA GLN A 140 32.53 -10.82 -20.16
C GLN A 140 31.98 -10.43 -21.54
N TRP A 141 30.72 -10.03 -21.63
CA TRP A 141 30.11 -9.62 -22.89
C TRP A 141 30.85 -8.44 -23.53
N LYS A 142 31.13 -7.38 -22.76
CA LYS A 142 31.87 -6.20 -23.23
C LYS A 142 33.29 -6.53 -23.68
N LYS A 143 33.95 -7.54 -23.10
CA LYS A 143 35.28 -7.99 -23.54
C LYS A 143 35.24 -8.57 -24.95
N HIS A 144 34.15 -9.23 -25.32
CA HIS A 144 33.96 -9.84 -26.63
C HIS A 144 33.32 -8.88 -27.65
N GLU A 145 32.46 -7.96 -27.20
CA GLU A 145 31.79 -6.96 -28.03
C GLU A 145 32.05 -5.52 -27.51
N PRO A 146 33.30 -5.02 -27.58
CA PRO A 146 33.68 -3.75 -26.94
C PRO A 146 33.01 -2.52 -27.54
N ASN A 147 32.53 -2.61 -28.79
CA ASN A 147 31.96 -1.48 -29.53
C ASN A 147 30.48 -1.23 -29.24
N ARG A 148 29.82 -2.14 -28.50
CA ARG A 148 28.41 -2.02 -28.15
C ARG A 148 28.20 -1.01 -27.01
N LYS A 149 27.55 0.11 -27.32
CA LYS A 149 27.28 1.21 -26.38
C LYS A 149 26.23 0.84 -25.34
N ASP A 150 25.15 0.21 -25.77
CA ASP A 150 24.05 -0.29 -24.94
C ASP A 150 24.53 -1.16 -23.78
N LEU A 151 25.51 -2.03 -23.99
CA LEU A 151 26.15 -2.82 -22.93
C LEU A 151 26.85 -1.94 -21.88
N ARG A 152 27.46 -0.82 -22.29
CA ARG A 152 28.17 0.09 -21.38
C ARG A 152 27.19 0.91 -20.54
N PHE A 153 26.14 1.45 -21.16
CA PHE A 153 25.08 2.18 -20.44
C PHE A 153 24.34 1.25 -19.46
N THR A 154 23.99 0.05 -19.90
CA THR A 154 23.39 -0.96 -19.02
C THR A 154 24.31 -1.33 -17.86
N HIS A 155 25.63 -1.40 -18.08
CA HIS A 155 26.58 -1.66 -17.01
C HIS A 155 26.64 -0.53 -15.98
N ALA A 156 26.52 0.73 -16.41
CA ALA A 156 26.41 1.87 -15.51
C ALA A 156 25.15 1.79 -14.64
N ALA A 157 24.01 1.46 -15.23
CA ALA A 157 22.75 1.23 -14.50
C ALA A 157 22.88 0.07 -13.50
N VAL A 158 23.46 -1.07 -13.90
CA VAL A 158 23.69 -2.21 -13.00
C VAL A 158 24.64 -1.85 -11.85
N PHE A 159 25.73 -1.11 -12.10
CA PHE A 159 26.61 -0.63 -11.04
C PHE A 159 25.87 0.22 -10.01
N HIS A 160 25.01 1.11 -10.49
CA HIS A 160 24.17 1.93 -9.63
C HIS A 160 23.18 1.08 -8.81
N LEU A 161 22.49 0.11 -9.42
CA LEU A 161 21.60 -0.77 -8.67
C LEU A 161 22.35 -1.60 -7.61
N ILE A 162 23.58 -2.07 -7.90
CA ILE A 162 24.41 -2.77 -6.91
C ILE A 162 24.76 -1.82 -5.76
N SER A 163 25.11 -0.56 -6.04
CA SER A 163 25.51 0.38 -4.99
C SER A 163 24.38 0.65 -3.99
N GLN A 164 23.13 0.67 -4.47
CA GLN A 164 21.93 0.84 -3.63
C GLN A 164 21.61 -0.39 -2.79
N LYS A 165 21.82 -1.60 -3.33
CA LYS A 165 21.44 -2.87 -2.68
C LYS A 165 22.59 -3.58 -1.98
N ALA A 166 23.80 -3.02 -2.02
CA ALA A 166 24.96 -3.61 -1.38
C ALA A 166 24.76 -3.75 0.14
N PRO A 167 25.10 -4.91 0.73
CA PRO A 167 24.91 -5.15 2.16
C PRO A 167 25.88 -4.37 3.04
N ASP A 168 27.01 -3.94 2.49
CA ASP A 168 28.09 -3.26 3.20
C ASP A 168 28.48 -1.92 2.53
N GLN A 169 28.91 -0.98 3.35
CA GLN A 169 29.25 0.39 2.93
C GLN A 169 30.46 0.42 1.98
N GLN A 170 31.40 -0.52 2.10
CA GLN A 170 32.59 -0.57 1.26
C GLN A 170 32.21 -0.93 -0.18
N SER A 171 31.42 -1.98 -0.37
CA SER A 171 30.87 -2.38 -1.67
C SER A 171 30.00 -1.29 -2.25
N SER A 172 29.10 -0.70 -1.45
CA SER A 172 28.25 0.42 -1.88
C SER A 172 29.08 1.60 -2.43
N SER A 173 30.12 2.01 -1.71
CA SER A 173 31.02 3.10 -2.13
C SER A 173 31.81 2.75 -3.39
N MET A 174 32.35 1.53 -3.49
CA MET A 174 33.08 1.08 -4.67
C MET A 174 32.20 1.11 -5.93
N PHE A 175 30.98 0.55 -5.84
CA PHE A 175 30.06 0.51 -6.97
C PHE A 175 29.49 1.89 -7.32
N THR A 176 29.33 2.78 -6.34
CA THR A 176 29.01 4.19 -6.58
C THR A 176 30.10 4.84 -7.45
N GLN A 177 31.38 4.70 -7.09
CA GLN A 177 32.47 5.26 -7.89
C GLN A 177 32.53 4.69 -9.30
N LEU A 178 32.25 3.40 -9.47
CA LEU A 178 32.19 2.75 -10.78
C LEU A 178 31.02 3.27 -11.61
N ALA A 179 29.83 3.41 -11.00
CA ALA A 179 28.64 3.93 -11.66
C ALA A 179 28.86 5.36 -12.15
N THR A 180 29.30 6.27 -11.27
CA THR A 180 29.49 7.69 -11.62
C THR A 180 30.58 7.86 -12.67
N ARG A 181 31.74 7.21 -12.50
CA ARG A 181 32.84 7.29 -13.47
C ARG A 181 32.42 6.75 -14.83
N THR A 182 31.65 5.65 -14.86
CA THR A 182 31.16 5.09 -16.13
C THR A 182 30.16 6.04 -16.79
N ALA A 183 29.24 6.63 -16.03
CA ALA A 183 28.29 7.62 -16.54
C ALA A 183 28.99 8.87 -17.10
N GLU A 184 29.99 9.41 -16.39
CA GLU A 184 30.81 10.53 -16.85
C GLU A 184 31.52 10.23 -18.18
N GLN A 185 32.10 9.04 -18.32
CA GLN A 185 32.78 8.62 -19.56
C GLN A 185 31.81 8.46 -20.72
N LEU A 186 30.57 8.07 -20.44
CA LEU A 186 29.54 7.85 -21.46
C LEU A 186 28.84 9.14 -21.87
N ALA A 187 28.77 10.14 -20.99
CA ALA A 187 28.02 11.38 -21.20
C ALA A 187 28.36 12.07 -22.54
N PRO A 188 29.63 12.25 -22.95
CA PRO A 188 29.97 12.87 -24.23
C PRO A 188 29.50 12.09 -25.46
N SER A 189 29.27 10.78 -25.31
CA SER A 189 28.93 9.85 -26.40
C SER A 189 27.44 9.52 -26.51
N SER A 190 26.62 10.12 -25.64
CA SER A 190 25.16 9.96 -25.59
C SER A 190 24.54 10.57 -26.84
N ALA A 191 23.77 9.77 -27.58
CA ALA A 191 23.12 10.18 -28.82
C ALA A 191 21.59 10.09 -28.76
N THR A 192 21.05 9.42 -27.73
CA THR A 192 19.61 9.17 -27.58
C THR A 192 19.09 9.66 -26.22
N ASN A 193 17.78 9.90 -26.13
CA ASN A 193 17.11 10.25 -24.88
C ASN A 193 17.33 9.21 -23.78
N ALA A 194 17.29 7.92 -24.13
CA ALA A 194 17.47 6.82 -23.20
C ALA A 194 18.88 6.80 -22.57
N GLU A 195 19.91 7.03 -23.38
CA GLU A 195 21.30 7.14 -22.93
C GLU A 195 21.49 8.37 -22.02
N LEU A 196 20.89 9.51 -22.41
CA LEU A 196 20.93 10.75 -21.64
C LEU A 196 20.29 10.56 -20.25
N GLU A 197 19.06 10.04 -20.20
CA GLU A 197 18.32 9.81 -18.97
C GLU A 197 19.08 8.86 -18.03
N THR A 198 19.72 7.83 -18.57
CA THR A 198 20.56 6.91 -17.77
C THR A 198 21.69 7.68 -17.08
N VAL A 199 22.41 8.54 -17.82
CA VAL A 199 23.53 9.33 -17.26
C VAL A 199 23.02 10.32 -16.22
N VAL A 200 21.95 11.05 -16.53
CA VAL A 200 21.33 12.02 -15.62
C VAL A 200 20.89 11.31 -14.34
N ASN A 201 20.14 10.21 -14.44
CA ASN A 201 19.63 9.48 -13.27
C ASN A 201 20.76 8.92 -12.40
N VAL A 202 21.81 8.34 -12.99
CA VAL A 202 22.95 7.80 -12.22
C VAL A 202 23.71 8.93 -11.49
N LEU A 203 24.01 10.03 -12.17
CA LEU A 203 24.75 11.15 -11.55
C LEU A 203 23.90 11.92 -10.52
N ALA A 204 22.61 12.10 -10.81
CA ALA A 204 21.62 12.74 -9.95
C ALA A 204 21.52 12.04 -8.59
N GLN A 205 21.41 10.72 -8.59
CA GLN A 205 21.20 9.94 -7.37
C GLN A 205 22.47 9.78 -6.51
N HIS A 206 23.62 10.22 -7.00
CA HIS A 206 24.90 10.21 -6.27
C HIS A 206 25.40 11.63 -5.95
N ASP A 207 24.49 12.62 -5.91
CA ASP A 207 24.75 14.01 -5.54
C ASP A 207 25.87 14.68 -6.36
N LYS A 208 26.00 14.29 -7.63
CA LYS A 208 27.01 14.83 -8.56
C LYS A 208 26.49 15.99 -9.40
N ALA A 209 25.68 16.87 -8.80
CA ALA A 209 25.01 17.97 -9.49
C ALA A 209 25.98 18.89 -10.24
N GLN A 210 27.06 19.34 -9.59
CA GLN A 210 28.05 20.22 -10.22
C GLN A 210 28.69 19.55 -11.45
N GLN A 211 29.04 18.27 -11.33
CA GLN A 211 29.68 17.53 -12.42
C GLN A 211 28.72 17.34 -13.59
N LEU A 212 27.43 17.11 -13.31
CA LEU A 212 26.39 17.02 -14.34
C LEU A 212 26.21 18.37 -15.06
N THR A 213 26.20 19.48 -14.32
CA THR A 213 26.16 20.84 -14.90
C THR A 213 27.38 21.11 -15.78
N ASP A 214 28.58 20.74 -15.34
CA ASP A 214 29.81 20.90 -16.10
C ASP A 214 29.78 20.09 -17.42
N ILE A 215 29.26 18.86 -17.37
CA ILE A 215 29.06 17.99 -18.54
C ILE A 215 28.08 18.62 -19.55
N ILE A 216 26.94 19.13 -19.06
CA ILE A 216 25.92 19.76 -19.90
C ILE A 216 26.48 21.01 -20.59
N ASN A 217 27.18 21.86 -19.84
CA ASN A 217 27.79 23.08 -20.37
C ASN A 217 28.91 22.79 -21.38
N ALA A 218 29.67 21.71 -21.16
CA ALA A 218 30.75 21.31 -22.05
C ALA A 218 30.26 20.63 -23.35
N ASN A 219 29.03 20.13 -23.40
CA ASN A 219 28.52 19.36 -24.54
C ASN A 219 27.21 19.93 -25.10
N THR A 220 27.34 20.69 -26.19
CA THR A 220 26.20 21.31 -26.89
C THR A 220 25.13 20.30 -27.33
N SER A 221 25.54 19.10 -27.76
CA SER A 221 24.59 18.06 -28.16
C SER A 221 23.80 17.51 -26.97
N PHE A 222 24.45 17.36 -25.81
CA PHE A 222 23.81 16.92 -24.57
C PHE A 222 22.81 17.97 -24.08
N SER A 223 23.17 19.26 -24.14
CA SER A 223 22.27 20.38 -23.84
C SER A 223 21.07 20.44 -24.79
N GLN A 224 21.27 20.21 -26.10
CA GLN A 224 20.18 20.15 -27.08
C GLN A 224 19.22 18.99 -26.81
N ILE A 225 19.71 17.78 -26.54
CA ILE A 225 18.87 16.61 -26.24
C ILE A 225 18.13 16.79 -24.92
N LEU A 226 18.76 17.42 -23.92
CA LEU A 226 18.12 17.74 -22.66
C LEU A 226 16.93 18.67 -22.88
N ASN A 227 17.13 19.78 -23.60
CA ASN A 227 16.08 20.77 -23.87
C ASN A 227 14.89 20.21 -24.69
N THR A 228 15.11 19.17 -25.50
CA THR A 228 14.05 18.50 -26.26
C THR A 228 13.35 17.37 -25.48
N ASN A 229 13.84 17.00 -24.29
CA ASN A 229 13.28 15.94 -23.45
C ASN A 229 12.74 16.49 -22.11
N PRO A 230 11.40 16.58 -21.94
CA PRO A 230 10.77 17.06 -20.71
C PRO A 230 11.10 16.25 -19.46
N THR A 231 11.18 14.93 -19.58
CA THR A 231 11.43 14.04 -18.44
C THR A 231 12.86 14.23 -17.93
N ALA A 232 13.84 14.18 -18.84
CA ALA A 232 15.24 14.42 -18.49
C ALA A 232 15.47 15.83 -17.92
N THR A 233 14.82 16.86 -18.50
CA THR A 233 14.89 18.23 -17.99
C THR A 233 14.33 18.34 -16.58
N LYS A 234 13.18 17.71 -16.30
CA LYS A 234 12.59 17.70 -14.95
C LYS A 234 13.49 17.03 -13.92
N SER A 235 14.07 15.87 -14.25
CA SER A 235 15.03 15.19 -13.39
C SER A 235 16.26 16.05 -13.13
N PHE A 236 16.76 16.75 -14.14
CA PHE A 236 17.90 17.65 -13.98
C PHE A 236 17.58 18.89 -13.14
N LEU A 237 16.41 19.50 -13.32
CA LEU A 237 15.95 20.60 -12.47
C LEU A 237 15.87 20.18 -10.99
N ASP A 238 15.35 18.98 -10.70
CA ASP A 238 15.29 18.44 -9.34
C ASP A 238 16.70 18.27 -8.73
N VAL A 239 17.72 17.96 -9.54
CA VAL A 239 19.14 17.90 -9.12
C VAL A 239 19.69 19.29 -8.80
N LEU A 240 19.43 20.28 -9.68
CA LEU A 240 19.89 21.66 -9.48
C LEU A 240 19.29 22.28 -8.22
N VAL A 241 18.01 22.01 -7.96
CA VAL A 241 17.31 22.43 -6.74
C VAL A 241 17.98 21.84 -5.50
N LYS A 242 18.25 20.53 -5.48
CA LYS A 242 18.97 19.87 -4.36
C LYS A 242 20.36 20.45 -4.14
N ALA A 243 21.05 20.83 -5.21
CA ALA A 243 22.37 21.44 -5.17
C ALA A 243 22.37 22.93 -4.81
N GLY A 244 21.19 23.56 -4.69
CA GLY A 244 21.07 25.00 -4.42
C GLY A 244 21.53 25.90 -5.57
N GLN A 245 21.60 25.39 -6.80
CA GLN A 245 22.02 26.15 -7.99
C GLN A 245 20.86 27.00 -8.55
N TRP A 246 20.32 27.90 -7.73
CA TRP A 246 19.08 28.63 -8.03
C TRP A 246 19.18 29.57 -9.24
N GLN A 247 20.36 30.12 -9.55
CA GLN A 247 20.54 30.93 -10.75
C GLN A 247 20.34 30.09 -12.02
N THR A 248 20.94 28.90 -12.08
CA THR A 248 20.78 27.98 -13.22
C THR A 248 19.34 27.49 -13.34
N VAL A 249 18.68 27.22 -12.21
CA VAL A 249 17.23 26.91 -12.20
C VAL A 249 16.43 28.06 -12.78
N LEU A 250 16.71 29.31 -12.37
CA LEU A 250 16.02 30.49 -12.87
C LEU A 250 16.22 30.66 -14.38
N ASP A 251 17.46 30.55 -14.87
CA ASP A 251 17.79 30.72 -16.28
C ASP A 251 17.08 29.66 -17.14
N MET A 252 17.13 28.39 -16.73
CA MET A 252 16.48 27.29 -17.43
C MET A 252 14.96 27.43 -17.43
N THR A 253 14.35 27.68 -16.28
CA THR A 253 12.88 27.81 -16.19
C THR A 253 12.38 29.06 -16.93
N SER A 254 13.13 30.17 -16.90
CA SER A 254 12.83 31.36 -17.70
C SER A 254 12.88 31.06 -19.19
N HIS A 255 13.90 30.35 -19.65
CA HIS A 255 14.03 29.92 -21.04
C HIS A 255 12.86 29.02 -21.49
N MET A 256 12.50 28.03 -20.66
CA MET A 256 11.36 27.13 -20.90
C MET A 256 10.03 27.88 -21.00
N LEU A 257 9.83 28.92 -20.17
CA LEU A 257 8.62 29.73 -20.18
C LEU A 257 8.61 30.80 -21.29
N LEU A 258 9.76 31.31 -21.73
CA LEU A 258 9.87 32.37 -22.76
C LEU A 258 9.83 31.84 -24.20
N HIS A 259 10.28 30.60 -24.45
CA HIS A 259 10.26 29.98 -25.80
C HIS A 259 8.86 29.67 -26.38
N LEU A 260 7.80 30.09 -25.69
CA LEU A 260 6.41 30.05 -26.20
C LEU A 260 6.03 31.24 -27.10
N ARG A 261 6.90 32.25 -27.23
CA ARG A 261 6.62 33.47 -28.03
C ARG A 261 7.26 33.51 -29.43
N GLY A 262 8.16 32.58 -29.78
CA GLY A 262 8.91 32.61 -31.05
C GLY A 262 8.65 31.39 -31.93
N ASP A 263 8.16 31.65 -33.15
CA ASP A 263 7.90 30.72 -34.26
C ASP A 263 6.67 29.79 -34.18
N THR A 264 5.62 30.21 -34.89
CA THR A 264 4.40 29.45 -35.24
C THR A 264 4.64 28.23 -36.15
N THR A 265 5.87 27.71 -36.23
CA THR A 265 6.19 26.55 -37.09
C THR A 265 6.99 25.43 -36.39
N ILE A 266 7.25 25.52 -35.08
CA ILE A 266 8.08 24.52 -34.37
C ILE A 266 7.27 23.79 -33.28
N ASP A 267 7.03 22.50 -33.55
CA ASP A 267 6.79 21.34 -32.70
C ASP A 267 5.87 21.43 -31.46
N GLN A 268 4.89 20.50 -31.43
CA GLN A 268 3.95 20.21 -30.34
C GLN A 268 4.59 20.07 -28.94
N HIS A 269 5.92 19.85 -28.85
CA HIS A 269 6.66 19.63 -27.60
C HIS A 269 6.86 20.92 -26.78
N ASN A 270 6.90 22.09 -27.41
CA ASN A 270 7.06 23.38 -26.68
C ASN A 270 5.75 23.85 -26.02
N TYR A 271 4.60 23.30 -26.45
CA TYR A 271 3.28 23.63 -25.91
C TYR A 271 3.04 23.07 -24.49
N GLU A 272 3.83 22.08 -24.07
CA GLU A 272 3.68 21.39 -22.78
C GLU A 272 4.25 22.20 -21.60
N TYR A 273 5.36 22.92 -21.76
CA TYR A 273 6.03 23.60 -20.64
C TYR A 273 5.36 24.88 -20.15
N GLY A 274 4.73 25.64 -21.05
CA GLY A 274 3.92 26.81 -20.69
C GLY A 274 2.66 26.50 -19.91
N ASN A 275 2.25 25.23 -19.99
CA ASN A 275 1.09 24.68 -19.32
C ASN A 275 1.47 23.79 -18.11
N ASP A 276 2.75 23.75 -17.72
CA ASP A 276 3.22 23.00 -16.54
C ASP A 276 3.43 23.93 -15.34
N PHE A 277 2.58 23.81 -14.33
CA PHE A 277 2.71 24.57 -13.10
C PHE A 277 3.99 24.26 -12.32
N LYS A 278 4.58 23.05 -12.46
CA LYS A 278 5.85 22.72 -11.79
C LYS A 278 6.97 23.69 -12.23
N THR A 279 7.01 24.03 -13.52
CA THR A 279 7.97 24.99 -14.07
C THR A 279 7.77 26.40 -13.51
N TRP A 280 6.52 26.88 -13.49
CA TRP A 280 6.16 28.17 -12.89
C TRP A 280 6.50 28.26 -11.39
N LYS A 281 6.25 27.18 -10.65
CA LYS A 281 6.58 27.08 -9.23
C LYS A 281 8.07 27.14 -8.99
N LEU A 282 8.87 26.37 -9.75
CA LEU A 282 10.34 26.39 -9.66
C LEU A 282 10.93 27.74 -10.05
N TRP A 283 10.42 28.36 -11.11
CA TRP A 283 10.80 29.71 -11.52
C TRP A 283 10.58 30.74 -10.40
N THR A 284 9.41 30.67 -9.77
CA THR A 284 9.04 31.52 -8.64
C THR A 284 9.91 31.27 -7.42
N GLU A 285 10.14 29.99 -7.08
CA GLU A 285 10.99 29.62 -5.96
C GLU A 285 12.43 30.09 -6.17
N ALA A 286 12.97 30.00 -7.39
CA ALA A 286 14.30 30.50 -7.71
C ALA A 286 14.43 32.01 -7.49
N HIS A 287 13.46 32.81 -7.95
CA HIS A 287 13.42 34.25 -7.67
C HIS A 287 13.40 34.57 -6.17
N ALA A 288 12.54 33.87 -5.43
CA ALA A 288 12.42 34.01 -3.98
C ALA A 288 13.74 33.66 -3.26
N ARG A 289 14.43 32.60 -3.68
CA ARG A 289 15.72 32.15 -3.13
C ARG A 289 16.88 33.08 -3.46
N LEU A 290 16.84 33.72 -4.63
CA LEU A 290 17.82 34.71 -5.07
C LEU A 290 17.57 36.12 -4.49
N GLY A 291 16.45 36.32 -3.77
CA GLY A 291 16.10 37.60 -3.16
C GLY A 291 15.69 38.67 -4.18
N THR A 292 15.12 38.27 -5.32
CA THR A 292 14.62 39.21 -6.33
C THR A 292 13.57 40.15 -5.72
N GLU A 293 13.71 41.46 -5.97
CA GLU A 293 12.74 42.46 -5.52
C GLU A 293 11.38 42.27 -6.22
N GLY A 294 10.27 42.55 -5.53
CA GLY A 294 8.93 42.35 -6.09
C GLY A 294 8.69 43.07 -7.42
N GLY A 295 9.21 44.30 -7.56
CA GLY A 295 9.09 45.06 -8.82
C GLY A 295 9.91 44.49 -9.98
N GLU A 296 10.96 43.73 -9.71
CA GLU A 296 11.72 43.01 -10.74
C GLU A 296 11.00 41.71 -11.14
N TRP A 297 10.46 40.98 -10.15
CA TRP A 297 9.62 39.81 -10.41
C TRP A 297 8.41 40.17 -11.28
N ASP A 298 7.71 41.27 -10.95
CA ASP A 298 6.55 41.73 -11.71
C ASP A 298 6.91 41.99 -13.19
N LYS A 299 8.00 42.73 -13.45
CA LYS A 299 8.49 43.02 -14.81
C LYS A 299 8.81 41.75 -15.58
N GLN A 300 9.50 40.79 -14.95
CA GLN A 300 9.84 39.53 -15.62
C GLN A 300 8.59 38.68 -15.86
N SER A 301 7.62 38.68 -14.94
CA SER A 301 6.34 37.98 -15.09
C SER A 301 5.46 38.55 -16.22
N GLU A 302 5.63 39.82 -16.59
CA GLU A 302 4.93 40.46 -17.72
C GLU A 302 5.52 40.04 -19.08
N ALA A 303 6.80 39.65 -19.11
CA ALA A 303 7.43 39.13 -20.32
C ALA A 303 7.00 37.69 -20.67
N LEU A 304 6.47 36.95 -19.69
CA LEU A 304 6.02 35.57 -19.84
C LEU A 304 4.68 35.46 -20.62
N PRO A 305 4.28 34.23 -21.04
CA PRO A 305 2.99 33.98 -21.68
C PRO A 305 1.82 34.38 -20.77
N ASP A 306 0.73 34.86 -21.38
CA ASP A 306 -0.49 35.26 -20.65
C ASP A 306 -1.31 34.03 -20.22
N ASN A 307 -0.74 33.19 -19.36
CA ASN A 307 -1.47 32.14 -18.66
C ASN A 307 -1.93 32.68 -17.29
N SER A 308 -3.03 33.44 -17.31
CA SER A 308 -3.58 34.11 -16.12
C SER A 308 -3.73 33.18 -14.91
N ARG A 309 -4.09 31.89 -15.10
CA ARG A 309 -4.20 30.90 -14.01
C ARG A 309 -2.86 30.65 -13.31
N PHE A 310 -1.84 30.21 -14.04
CA PHE A 310 -0.52 29.90 -13.44
C PHE A 310 0.20 31.15 -12.95
N LYS A 311 -0.02 32.30 -13.60
CA LYS A 311 0.52 33.58 -13.12
C LYS A 311 -0.02 33.94 -11.74
N PHE A 312 -1.33 33.78 -11.48
CA PHE A 312 -1.88 34.00 -10.13
C PHE A 312 -1.32 33.03 -9.09
N LEU A 313 -1.22 31.75 -9.44
CA LEU A 313 -0.68 30.73 -8.52
C LEU A 313 0.82 30.99 -8.22
N ALA A 314 1.60 31.36 -9.23
CA ALA A 314 2.99 31.78 -9.08
C ALA A 314 3.11 33.03 -8.19
N GLN A 315 2.25 34.05 -8.42
CA GLN A 315 2.22 35.25 -7.59
C GLN A 315 1.92 34.92 -6.12
N MET A 316 0.94 34.06 -5.84
CA MET A 316 0.64 33.64 -4.46
C MET A 316 1.80 32.86 -3.83
N TRP A 317 2.51 32.02 -4.60
CA TRP A 317 3.72 31.34 -4.11
C TRP A 317 4.84 32.32 -3.76
N PHE A 318 5.08 33.31 -4.62
CA PHE A 318 6.08 34.34 -4.37
C PHE A 318 5.78 35.10 -3.08
N LEU A 319 4.55 35.59 -2.94
CA LEU A 319 4.11 36.36 -1.76
C LEU A 319 4.14 35.54 -0.47
N LYS A 320 3.76 34.25 -0.56
CA LYS A 320 3.84 33.30 0.55
C LYS A 320 5.26 33.14 1.06
N TYR A 321 6.27 33.13 0.18
CA TYR A 321 7.68 33.02 0.58
C TYR A 321 8.13 34.20 1.46
N PHE A 322 7.59 35.39 1.21
CA PHE A 322 7.87 36.60 2.00
C PHE A 322 6.90 36.80 3.17
N ASN A 323 6.03 35.83 3.48
CA ASN A 323 5.02 35.88 4.55
C ASN A 323 4.08 37.11 4.45
N LEU A 324 3.69 37.47 3.22
CA LEU A 324 2.79 38.60 2.96
C LEU A 324 1.33 38.15 2.89
N ASP A 325 0.77 37.73 4.03
CA ASP A 325 -0.56 37.12 4.11
C ASP A 325 -1.68 37.95 3.47
N ASP A 326 -1.74 39.26 3.74
CA ASP A 326 -2.74 40.17 3.15
C ASP A 326 -2.68 40.17 1.61
N ALA A 327 -1.47 40.21 1.06
CA ALA A 327 -1.25 40.20 -0.37
C ALA A 327 -1.63 38.83 -0.99
N VAL A 328 -1.30 37.73 -0.31
CA VAL A 328 -1.72 36.37 -0.73
C VAL A 328 -3.24 36.29 -0.80
N VAL A 329 -3.95 36.74 0.25
CA VAL A 329 -5.42 36.71 0.29
C VAL A 329 -6.05 37.63 -0.76
N SER A 330 -5.49 38.82 -0.99
CA SER A 330 -5.92 39.73 -2.06
C SER A 330 -5.79 39.09 -3.44
N VAL A 331 -4.69 38.40 -3.72
CA VAL A 331 -4.50 37.65 -4.97
C VAL A 331 -5.47 36.46 -5.05
N ALA A 332 -5.67 35.72 -3.96
CA ALA A 332 -6.61 34.60 -3.90
C ALA A 332 -8.07 35.04 -4.19
N LEU A 333 -8.50 36.20 -3.69
CA LEU A 333 -9.83 36.76 -4.00
C LEU A 333 -9.96 37.13 -5.48
N ARG A 334 -8.92 37.70 -6.09
CA ARG A 334 -8.89 37.97 -7.54
C ARG A 334 -8.89 36.67 -8.35
N TYR A 335 -8.17 35.65 -7.89
CA TYR A 335 -8.17 34.32 -8.48
C TYR A 335 -9.58 33.71 -8.45
N PHE A 336 -10.23 33.72 -7.28
CA PHE A 336 -11.59 33.23 -7.11
C PHE A 336 -12.59 34.01 -7.97
N SER A 337 -12.47 35.34 -8.05
CA SER A 337 -13.34 36.15 -8.91
C SER A 337 -13.26 35.79 -10.39
N ARG A 338 -12.13 35.19 -10.83
CA ARG A 338 -11.89 34.81 -12.23
C ARG A 338 -12.13 33.33 -12.52
N PHE A 339 -11.84 32.46 -11.57
CA PHE A 339 -11.86 30.99 -11.74
C PHE A 339 -12.77 30.29 -10.73
N GLY A 340 -13.56 31.03 -9.95
CA GLY A 340 -14.45 30.51 -8.92
C GLY A 340 -15.46 29.51 -9.47
N ASP A 341 -15.84 29.63 -10.74
CA ASP A 341 -16.74 28.71 -11.44
C ASP A 341 -16.04 27.44 -11.97
N LYS A 342 -14.76 27.24 -11.67
CA LYS A 342 -13.97 26.10 -12.17
C LYS A 342 -13.78 25.03 -11.09
N PRO A 343 -13.89 23.73 -11.42
CA PRO A 343 -13.81 22.65 -10.42
C PRO A 343 -12.45 22.55 -9.72
N PHE A 344 -11.37 23.07 -10.32
CA PHE A 344 -10.03 23.08 -9.71
C PHE A 344 -9.80 24.24 -8.72
N CYS A 345 -10.72 25.21 -8.63
CA CYS A 345 -10.47 26.47 -7.90
C CYS A 345 -10.17 26.24 -6.41
N ALA A 346 -11.06 25.52 -5.70
CA ALA A 346 -10.88 25.27 -4.27
C ALA A 346 -9.61 24.43 -3.99
N SER A 347 -9.36 23.39 -4.79
CA SER A 347 -8.18 22.54 -4.64
C SER A 347 -6.86 23.29 -4.81
N GLU A 348 -6.79 24.25 -5.74
CA GLU A 348 -5.58 25.05 -5.97
C GLU A 348 -5.38 26.15 -4.94
N LEU A 349 -6.47 26.69 -4.38
CA LEU A 349 -6.39 27.70 -3.31
C LEU A 349 -6.03 27.10 -1.94
N ARG A 350 -6.27 25.81 -1.73
CA ARG A 350 -6.09 25.10 -0.46
C ARG A 350 -4.76 25.42 0.23
N ASP A 351 -3.63 25.19 -0.43
CA ASP A 351 -2.29 25.34 0.17
C ASP A 351 -1.90 26.79 0.48
N PHE A 352 -2.56 27.76 -0.14
CA PHE A 352 -2.36 29.18 0.13
C PHE A 352 -3.23 29.63 1.30
N LEU A 353 -4.51 29.24 1.30
CA LEU A 353 -5.45 29.59 2.36
C LEU A 353 -5.08 28.95 3.71
N LEU A 354 -4.59 27.70 3.71
CA LEU A 354 -4.12 27.06 4.94
C LEU A 354 -2.81 27.64 5.49
N ALA A 355 -2.03 28.33 4.65
CA ALA A 355 -0.74 28.89 5.04
C ALA A 355 -0.83 30.27 5.68
N VAL A 356 -1.87 31.05 5.38
CA VAL A 356 -2.08 32.38 5.97
C VAL A 356 -2.65 32.29 7.39
N SER A 357 -2.49 33.36 8.18
CA SER A 357 -3.01 33.40 9.56
C SER A 357 -4.54 33.21 9.64
N PRO A 358 -5.09 32.70 10.76
CA PRO A 358 -6.53 32.51 10.93
C PRO A 358 -7.38 33.78 10.73
N GLU A 359 -6.81 34.95 11.01
CA GLU A 359 -7.47 36.25 10.78
C GLU A 359 -7.70 36.50 9.28
N TYR A 360 -6.69 36.22 8.45
CA TYR A 360 -6.79 36.36 7.00
C TYR A 360 -7.62 35.24 6.35
N GLN A 361 -7.65 34.03 6.94
CA GLN A 361 -8.58 32.97 6.53
C GLN A 361 -10.04 33.41 6.72
N ASP A 362 -10.36 33.99 7.88
CA ASP A 362 -11.70 34.50 8.17
C ASP A 362 -12.06 35.71 7.29
N TYR A 363 -11.09 36.59 7.02
CA TYR A 363 -11.26 37.71 6.07
C TYR A 363 -11.57 37.22 4.64
N PHE A 364 -10.82 36.25 4.12
CA PHE A 364 -11.10 35.64 2.83
C PHE A 364 -12.51 35.06 2.81
N ARG A 365 -12.88 34.26 3.82
CA ARG A 365 -14.19 33.61 3.93
C ARG A 365 -15.35 34.61 3.91
N LYS A 366 -15.28 35.66 4.74
CA LYS A 366 -16.32 36.70 4.80
C LYS A 366 -16.43 37.45 3.48
N THR A 367 -15.30 37.83 2.90
CA THR A 367 -15.27 38.57 1.63
C THR A 367 -15.79 37.73 0.47
N ASN A 368 -15.43 36.44 0.43
CA ASN A 368 -15.93 35.51 -0.57
C ASN A 368 -17.44 35.32 -0.48
N ARG A 369 -18.00 35.23 0.74
CA ARG A 369 -19.46 35.17 0.94
C ARG A 369 -20.16 36.45 0.49
N VAL A 370 -19.58 37.62 0.73
CA VAL A 370 -20.13 38.90 0.22
C VAL A 370 -20.10 38.95 -1.31
N LEU A 371 -19.02 38.49 -1.93
CA LEU A 371 -18.91 38.39 -3.39
C LEU A 371 -20.02 37.51 -3.97
N MET A 372 -20.27 36.35 -3.38
CA MET A 372 -21.33 35.44 -3.80
C MET A 372 -22.74 36.02 -3.63
N ASN A 373 -23.02 36.70 -2.51
CA ASN A 373 -24.32 37.35 -2.30
C ASN A 373 -24.57 38.45 -3.34
N THR A 374 -23.54 39.22 -3.69
CA THR A 374 -23.63 40.26 -4.74
C THR A 374 -23.98 39.65 -6.10
N TRP A 375 -23.48 38.45 -6.39
CA TRP A 375 -23.82 37.73 -7.62
C TRP A 375 -25.27 37.20 -7.59
N ALA A 376 -25.77 36.78 -6.43
CA ALA A 376 -27.13 36.28 -6.26
C ALA A 376 -28.20 37.38 -6.40
N GLU A 377 -27.90 38.61 -5.97
CA GLU A 377 -28.80 39.78 -6.07
C GLU A 377 -28.89 40.36 -7.49
N SER A 378 -27.99 39.96 -8.39
CA SER A 378 -28.04 40.38 -9.80
C SER A 378 -29.15 39.60 -10.52
N ASP A 379 -30.12 40.28 -11.14
CA ASP A 379 -31.16 39.62 -11.97
C ASP A 379 -30.50 38.65 -12.97
N VAL A 380 -30.67 37.33 -12.78
CA VAL A 380 -30.02 36.27 -13.58
C VAL A 380 -31.00 35.77 -14.66
N PRO A 381 -30.89 36.21 -15.93
CA PRO A 381 -31.82 35.82 -16.99
C PRO A 381 -31.29 34.64 -17.84
N ASP A 382 -30.06 34.18 -17.60
CA ASP A 382 -29.32 33.25 -18.48
C ASP A 382 -28.92 31.95 -17.75
N LYS A 383 -29.32 30.81 -18.32
CA LYS A 383 -28.99 29.45 -17.85
C LYS A 383 -27.48 29.24 -17.69
N ARG A 384 -26.65 29.85 -18.55
CA ARG A 384 -25.18 29.76 -18.46
C ARG A 384 -24.63 30.47 -17.23
N ARG A 385 -25.19 31.64 -16.88
CA ARG A 385 -24.79 32.39 -15.68
C ARG A 385 -25.20 31.68 -14.40
N LEU A 386 -26.38 31.04 -14.39
CA LEU A 386 -26.83 30.21 -13.27
C LEU A 386 -25.88 29.02 -13.02
N LEU A 387 -25.36 28.40 -14.09
CA LEU A 387 -24.39 27.31 -13.95
C LEU A 387 -23.08 27.81 -13.33
N CYS A 388 -22.51 28.90 -13.86
CA CYS A 388 -21.29 29.49 -13.30
C CYS A 388 -21.47 29.94 -11.84
N PHE A 389 -22.65 30.47 -11.48
CA PHE A 389 -22.96 30.82 -10.10
C PHE A 389 -22.97 29.58 -9.20
N THR A 390 -23.61 28.51 -9.64
CA THR A 390 -23.70 27.25 -8.90
C THR A 390 -22.32 26.62 -8.70
N ASP A 391 -21.48 26.57 -9.74
CA ASP A 391 -20.10 26.10 -9.64
C ASP A 391 -19.28 26.93 -8.63
N SER A 392 -19.44 28.26 -8.66
CA SER A 392 -18.83 29.17 -7.68
C SER A 392 -19.33 28.96 -6.26
N GLU A 393 -20.62 28.67 -6.08
CA GLU A 393 -21.19 28.37 -4.77
C GLU A 393 -20.68 27.03 -4.23
N VAL A 394 -20.55 26.01 -5.08
CA VAL A 394 -19.92 24.73 -4.71
C VAL A 394 -18.47 24.93 -4.27
N ASN A 395 -17.68 25.72 -5.01
CA ASN A 395 -16.31 26.05 -4.60
C ASN A 395 -16.26 26.87 -3.30
N THR A 396 -17.23 27.76 -3.08
CA THR A 396 -17.36 28.50 -1.82
C THR A 396 -17.63 27.55 -0.66
N LEU A 397 -18.52 26.57 -0.83
CA LEU A 397 -18.82 25.55 0.18
C LEU A 397 -17.63 24.62 0.45
N ARG A 398 -16.87 24.24 -0.58
CA ARG A 398 -15.62 23.47 -0.42
C ARG A 398 -14.59 24.23 0.41
N ILE A 399 -14.39 25.52 0.13
CA ILE A 399 -13.50 26.37 0.91
C ILE A 399 -14.04 26.59 2.33
N GLU A 400 -15.36 26.70 2.51
CA GLU A 400 -15.95 26.79 3.84
C GLU A 400 -15.78 25.48 4.63
N CYS A 401 -15.95 24.33 3.99
CA CYS A 401 -15.64 23.02 4.58
C CYS A 401 -14.17 23.00 5.02
N LEU A 402 -13.25 23.46 4.16
CA LEU A 402 -11.82 23.52 4.44
C LEU A 402 -11.47 24.41 5.65
N LEU A 403 -11.99 25.63 5.69
CA LEU A 403 -11.57 26.63 6.68
C LEU A 403 -12.38 26.59 7.99
N ASN A 404 -13.65 26.18 7.94
CA ASN A 404 -14.56 26.23 9.08
C ASN A 404 -14.77 24.84 9.72
N ILE A 405 -14.90 23.79 8.91
CA ILE A 405 -15.21 22.44 9.40
C ILE A 405 -13.93 21.62 9.63
N GLY A 406 -13.06 21.54 8.62
CA GLY A 406 -11.77 20.84 8.69
C GLY A 406 -10.59 21.74 9.11
N GLY A 407 -10.86 23.03 9.33
CA GLY A 407 -9.86 24.02 9.77
C GLY A 407 -9.38 23.81 11.21
N THR A 408 -8.54 24.73 11.69
CA THR A 408 -7.99 24.70 13.07
C THR A 408 -9.03 25.05 14.14
N ASN A 409 -10.14 25.66 13.75
CA ASN A 409 -11.27 25.91 14.63
C ASN A 409 -11.96 24.59 14.98
N LYS A 410 -12.35 24.38 16.24
CA LYS A 410 -13.24 23.27 16.62
C LYS A 410 -14.68 23.69 16.32
N PRO A 411 -15.29 23.28 15.19
CA PRO A 411 -16.65 23.69 14.89
C PRO A 411 -17.62 23.15 15.94
N LYS A 412 -18.72 23.85 16.19
CA LYS A 412 -19.81 23.30 16.99
C LYS A 412 -20.66 22.39 16.11
N ILE A 413 -21.24 21.34 16.70
CA ILE A 413 -22.12 20.40 15.97
C ILE A 413 -23.29 21.13 15.28
N ALA A 414 -23.86 22.15 15.92
CA ALA A 414 -24.91 22.98 15.32
C ALA A 414 -24.46 23.69 14.03
N ASP A 415 -23.20 24.13 13.96
CA ASP A 415 -22.65 24.80 12.78
C ASP A 415 -22.35 23.78 11.66
N ILE A 416 -21.93 22.56 12.02
CA ILE A 416 -21.81 21.44 11.07
C ILE A 416 -23.18 21.11 10.44
N TYR A 417 -24.22 20.99 11.25
CA TYR A 417 -25.57 20.68 10.76
C TYR A 417 -26.12 21.76 9.84
N LYS A 418 -25.94 23.03 10.20
CA LYS A 418 -26.31 24.16 9.30
C LYS A 418 -25.56 24.10 7.98
N PHE A 419 -24.26 23.77 8.01
CA PHE A 419 -23.47 23.60 6.81
C PHE A 419 -24.02 22.46 5.93
N VAL A 420 -24.24 21.27 6.50
CA VAL A 420 -24.81 20.12 5.76
C VAL A 420 -26.18 20.47 5.17
N ALA A 421 -27.06 21.14 5.92
CA ALA A 421 -28.36 21.59 5.42
C ALA A 421 -28.23 22.60 4.26
N ALA A 422 -27.26 23.52 4.33
CA ALA A 422 -26.99 24.45 3.24
C ALA A 422 -26.54 23.74 1.97
N VAL A 423 -25.60 22.79 2.07
CA VAL A 423 -25.14 21.97 0.94
C VAL A 423 -26.29 21.16 0.34
N PHE A 424 -27.14 20.54 1.18
CA PHE A 424 -28.29 19.77 0.71
C PHE A 424 -29.33 20.64 0.00
N ARG A 425 -29.62 21.84 0.51
CA ARG A 425 -30.55 22.79 -0.14
C ARG A 425 -30.03 23.23 -1.51
N LEU A 426 -28.73 23.50 -1.63
CA LEU A 426 -28.11 23.83 -2.91
C LEU A 426 -28.29 22.69 -3.91
N ARG A 427 -28.03 21.45 -3.51
CA ARG A 427 -28.25 20.27 -4.35
C ARG A 427 -29.70 20.17 -4.83
N LYS A 428 -30.69 20.27 -3.94
CA LYS A 428 -32.11 20.21 -4.33
C LYS A 428 -32.49 21.30 -5.34
N ALA A 429 -31.92 22.49 -5.20
CA ALA A 429 -32.08 23.57 -6.16
C ALA A 429 -31.46 23.23 -7.53
N CYS A 430 -30.29 22.59 -7.56
CA CYS A 430 -29.64 22.13 -8.79
C CYS A 430 -30.47 21.04 -9.50
N GLU A 431 -31.01 20.07 -8.76
CA GLU A 431 -31.86 19.01 -9.31
C GLU A 431 -33.13 19.58 -9.94
N THR A 432 -33.80 20.50 -9.25
CA THR A 432 -35.01 21.16 -9.73
C THR A 432 -34.76 21.96 -11.01
N THR A 433 -33.55 22.51 -11.17
CA THR A 433 -33.15 23.29 -12.36
C THR A 433 -32.53 22.43 -13.47
N GLY A 434 -32.41 21.11 -13.26
CA GLY A 434 -31.80 20.17 -14.22
C GLY A 434 -30.29 20.41 -14.43
N GLN A 435 -29.62 21.01 -13.45
CA GLN A 435 -28.18 21.21 -13.46
C GLN A 435 -27.51 20.02 -12.76
N TYR A 436 -26.97 19.11 -13.56
CA TYR A 436 -26.13 18.04 -13.03
C TYR A 436 -24.76 18.61 -12.71
N GLN A 437 -24.39 18.60 -11.43
CA GLN A 437 -23.08 19.00 -10.96
C GLN A 437 -22.33 17.75 -10.49
N ASP A 438 -21.00 17.80 -10.60
CA ASP A 438 -20.10 16.77 -10.08
C ASP A 438 -20.34 16.52 -8.57
N GLU A 439 -19.74 15.47 -8.03
CA GLU A 439 -19.90 15.00 -6.65
C GLU A 439 -19.22 15.77 -5.49
N PRO A 440 -18.49 16.90 -5.62
CA PRO A 440 -17.78 17.52 -4.48
C PRO A 440 -18.65 17.89 -3.28
N TRP A 441 -19.93 18.19 -3.50
CA TRP A 441 -20.88 18.49 -2.43
C TRP A 441 -21.15 17.27 -1.52
N LEU A 442 -21.10 16.05 -2.06
CA LEU A 442 -21.22 14.80 -1.28
C LEU A 442 -20.03 14.64 -0.35
N VAL A 443 -18.82 14.84 -0.86
CA VAL A 443 -17.58 14.75 -0.06
C VAL A 443 -17.60 15.80 1.04
N CYS A 444 -18.09 17.02 0.78
CA CYS A 444 -18.27 18.06 1.81
C CYS A 444 -19.24 17.62 2.92
N MET A 445 -20.42 17.08 2.57
CA MET A 445 -21.39 16.61 3.55
C MET A 445 -20.85 15.43 4.37
N VAL A 446 -20.24 14.45 3.72
CA VAL A 446 -19.66 13.28 4.38
C VAL A 446 -18.52 13.71 5.31
N THR A 447 -17.62 14.59 4.86
CA THR A 447 -16.55 15.15 5.70
C THR A 447 -17.13 15.87 6.93
N ALA A 448 -18.16 16.68 6.75
CA ALA A 448 -18.79 17.43 7.82
C ALA A 448 -19.48 16.50 8.85
N LEU A 449 -20.22 15.50 8.39
CA LEU A 449 -20.87 14.51 9.26
C LEU A 449 -19.84 13.61 9.96
N PHE A 450 -18.75 13.24 9.28
CA PHE A 450 -17.63 12.56 9.91
C PHE A 450 -16.97 13.44 10.99
N LYS A 451 -16.86 14.75 10.75
CA LYS A 451 -16.36 15.68 11.78
C LYS A 451 -17.27 15.75 13.00
N ALA A 452 -18.59 15.69 12.80
CA ALA A 452 -19.53 15.57 13.93
C ALA A 452 -19.32 14.26 14.71
N HIS A 453 -19.03 13.15 14.02
CA HIS A 453 -18.67 11.89 14.68
C HIS A 453 -17.38 12.01 15.51
N GLU A 454 -16.37 12.73 15.06
CA GLU A 454 -15.15 12.91 15.87
C GLU A 454 -15.36 13.78 17.11
N LEU A 455 -16.22 14.79 17.01
CA LEU A 455 -16.55 15.66 18.14
C LEU A 455 -17.45 14.96 19.15
N GLU A 456 -18.37 14.14 18.65
CA GLU A 456 -19.28 13.31 19.42
C GLU A 456 -19.29 11.89 18.83
N PRO A 457 -18.46 10.98 19.38
CA PRO A 457 -18.35 9.59 18.93
C PRO A 457 -19.68 8.85 19.00
N SER A 458 -20.44 8.96 17.91
CA SER A 458 -21.80 8.46 17.77
C SER A 458 -21.97 7.89 16.38
N GLY A 459 -22.34 6.61 16.30
CA GLY A 459 -22.61 5.95 15.02
C GLY A 459 -23.77 6.60 14.24
N ARG A 460 -24.58 7.44 14.88
CA ARG A 460 -25.68 8.18 14.23
C ARG A 460 -25.18 9.09 13.11
N HIS A 461 -24.05 9.77 13.34
CA HIS A 461 -23.45 10.67 12.37
C HIS A 461 -22.89 9.92 11.15
N LEU A 462 -22.24 8.77 11.40
CA LEU A 462 -21.73 7.90 10.33
C LEU A 462 -22.87 7.28 9.52
N LEU A 463 -23.92 6.82 10.20
CA LEU A 463 -25.11 6.28 9.57
C LEU A 463 -25.79 7.33 8.69
N MET A 464 -25.92 8.56 9.18
CA MET A 464 -26.42 9.68 8.38
C MET A 464 -25.55 9.95 7.17
N ALA A 465 -24.22 9.94 7.33
CA ALA A 465 -23.29 10.13 6.21
C ALA A 465 -23.45 9.05 5.13
N LEU A 466 -23.58 7.77 5.52
CA LEU A 466 -23.81 6.67 4.61
C LEU A 466 -25.15 6.80 3.87
N CYS A 467 -26.23 7.11 4.59
CA CYS A 467 -27.53 7.24 3.96
C CYS A 467 -27.61 8.46 3.04
N VAL A 468 -27.03 9.60 3.42
CA VAL A 468 -26.89 10.76 2.52
C VAL A 468 -26.11 10.33 1.28
N LEU A 469 -24.98 9.63 1.44
CA LEU A 469 -24.20 9.16 0.30
C LEU A 469 -25.03 8.29 -0.66
N ASN A 470 -25.79 7.32 -0.15
CA ASN A 470 -26.64 6.43 -0.97
C ASN A 470 -27.82 7.13 -1.64
N MET A 471 -28.43 8.13 -0.99
CA MET A 471 -29.59 8.85 -1.54
C MET A 471 -29.20 9.92 -2.55
N CYS A 472 -27.94 10.34 -2.49
CA CYS A 472 -27.48 11.54 -3.15
C CYS A 472 -26.38 11.27 -4.19
N GLY A 473 -25.64 10.18 -4.05
CA GLY A 473 -24.57 9.79 -4.96
C GLY A 473 -25.05 9.08 -6.21
N ALA A 474 -24.23 9.14 -7.25
CA ALA A 474 -24.38 8.26 -8.41
C ALA A 474 -23.73 6.91 -8.08
N GLU A 475 -24.50 5.82 -8.18
CA GLU A 475 -24.03 4.47 -7.80
C GLU A 475 -22.74 4.05 -8.52
N ASP A 476 -22.56 4.50 -9.76
CA ASP A 476 -21.39 4.19 -10.61
C ASP A 476 -20.18 5.10 -10.36
N ALA A 477 -20.31 6.14 -9.54
CA ALA A 477 -19.21 7.08 -9.35
C ALA A 477 -18.16 6.52 -8.38
N TYR A 478 -16.90 6.70 -8.77
CA TYR A 478 -15.77 6.10 -8.05
C TYR A 478 -15.67 6.59 -6.59
N MET A 479 -15.77 7.90 -6.36
CA MET A 479 -15.69 8.47 -5.00
C MET A 479 -16.87 8.02 -4.13
N HIS A 480 -18.08 7.97 -4.69
CA HIS A 480 -19.26 7.42 -4.03
C HIS A 480 -19.02 5.99 -3.55
N GLN A 481 -18.50 5.12 -4.42
CA GLN A 481 -18.23 3.72 -4.08
C GLN A 481 -17.12 3.58 -3.02
N VAL A 482 -16.05 4.38 -3.11
CA VAL A 482 -14.95 4.39 -2.13
C VAL A 482 -15.45 4.78 -0.73
N LEU A 483 -16.14 5.92 -0.61
CA LEU A 483 -16.65 6.40 0.68
C LEU A 483 -17.73 5.47 1.25
N THR A 484 -18.60 4.92 0.40
CA THR A 484 -19.61 3.94 0.81
C THR A 484 -18.95 2.70 1.37
N THR A 485 -17.88 2.21 0.75
CA THR A 485 -17.12 1.06 1.24
C THR A 485 -16.52 1.34 2.62
N TYR A 486 -15.83 2.46 2.80
CA TYR A 486 -15.22 2.83 4.08
C TYR A 486 -16.25 3.03 5.21
N LEU A 487 -17.31 3.80 4.96
CA LEU A 487 -18.37 4.03 5.94
C LEU A 487 -19.11 2.74 6.30
N SER A 488 -19.35 1.87 5.31
CA SER A 488 -19.98 0.57 5.54
C SER A 488 -19.10 -0.33 6.40
N HIS A 489 -17.79 -0.34 6.17
CA HIS A 489 -16.86 -1.07 7.05
C HIS A 489 -16.92 -0.54 8.49
N GLU A 490 -16.87 0.78 8.69
CA GLU A 490 -16.85 1.40 10.02
C GLU A 490 -18.17 1.20 10.79
N LEU A 491 -19.30 1.17 10.06
CA LEU A 491 -20.61 0.83 10.62
C LEU A 491 -20.82 -0.68 10.82
N GLY A 492 -19.85 -1.55 10.50
CA GLY A 492 -20.01 -2.99 10.64
C GLY A 492 -21.03 -3.58 9.65
N LEU A 493 -21.08 -3.06 8.42
CA LEU A 493 -21.92 -3.50 7.29
C LEU A 493 -21.07 -4.14 6.17
N PRO A 494 -20.28 -5.17 6.45
CA PRO A 494 -19.25 -5.65 5.54
C PRO A 494 -19.80 -6.30 4.26
N SER A 495 -21.02 -6.85 4.26
CA SER A 495 -21.63 -7.38 3.04
C SER A 495 -21.88 -6.28 2.01
N PHE A 496 -22.34 -5.10 2.47
CA PHE A 496 -22.52 -3.93 1.63
C PHE A 496 -21.18 -3.34 1.19
N ALA A 497 -20.21 -3.30 2.10
CA ALA A 497 -18.86 -2.84 1.76
C ALA A 497 -18.19 -3.69 0.66
N ILE A 498 -18.29 -5.03 0.75
CA ILE A 498 -17.74 -5.94 -0.27
C ILE A 498 -18.46 -5.78 -1.61
N GLU A 499 -19.78 -5.66 -1.61
CA GLU A 499 -20.56 -5.43 -2.83
C GLU A 499 -20.11 -4.15 -3.55
N THR A 500 -20.02 -3.05 -2.81
CA THR A 500 -19.57 -1.77 -3.36
C THR A 500 -18.11 -1.81 -3.82
N PHE A 501 -17.23 -2.47 -3.06
CA PHE A 501 -15.83 -2.68 -3.46
C PHE A 501 -15.72 -3.47 -4.77
N LEU A 502 -16.56 -4.49 -4.98
CA LEU A 502 -16.58 -5.24 -6.23
C LEU A 502 -17.06 -4.38 -7.40
N GLY A 503 -17.94 -3.41 -7.15
CA GLY A 503 -18.39 -2.40 -8.11
C GLY A 503 -17.24 -1.53 -8.66
N LEU A 504 -16.20 -1.26 -7.86
CA LEU A 504 -15.03 -0.48 -8.28
C LEU A 504 -14.23 -1.14 -9.42
N GLY A 505 -14.38 -2.47 -9.61
CA GLY A 505 -13.72 -3.17 -10.70
C GLY A 505 -12.18 -3.19 -10.64
N VAL A 506 -11.60 -3.07 -9.44
CA VAL A 506 -10.14 -3.01 -9.19
C VAL A 506 -9.43 -4.25 -9.76
N LYS A 507 -8.42 -4.06 -10.61
CA LYS A 507 -7.69 -5.14 -11.31
C LYS A 507 -6.19 -4.91 -11.34
N GLU A 508 -5.44 -6.00 -11.47
CA GLU A 508 -3.98 -6.00 -11.67
C GLU A 508 -3.30 -5.05 -10.68
N ILE A 509 -2.35 -4.21 -11.11
CA ILE A 509 -1.56 -3.33 -10.23
C ILE A 509 -2.39 -2.40 -9.35
N GLN A 510 -3.64 -2.10 -9.71
CA GLN A 510 -4.54 -1.33 -8.86
C GLN A 510 -4.87 -2.08 -7.56
N LEU A 511 -4.75 -3.41 -7.50
CA LEU A 511 -4.94 -4.16 -6.27
C LEU A 511 -3.83 -3.87 -5.25
N ASP A 512 -2.64 -3.45 -5.67
CA ASP A 512 -1.60 -3.02 -4.73
C ASP A 512 -1.97 -1.67 -4.08
N SER A 513 -2.50 -0.73 -4.86
CA SER A 513 -2.84 0.62 -4.38
C SER A 513 -4.24 0.76 -3.79
N ALA A 514 -5.23 0.00 -4.25
CA ALA A 514 -6.66 0.21 -3.95
C ALA A 514 -7.36 -0.98 -3.26
N SER A 515 -6.73 -2.17 -3.16
CA SER A 515 -7.37 -3.29 -2.45
C SER A 515 -7.57 -3.01 -0.96
N HIS A 516 -6.84 -2.03 -0.41
CA HIS A 516 -6.97 -1.65 0.98
C HIS A 516 -8.37 -1.09 1.33
N ILE A 517 -9.10 -0.59 0.33
CA ILE A 517 -10.46 -0.04 0.46
C ILE A 517 -11.44 -1.10 0.98
N GLY A 518 -11.35 -2.35 0.49
CA GLY A 518 -12.30 -3.42 0.83
C GLY A 518 -11.71 -4.68 1.45
N LEU A 519 -10.40 -4.93 1.28
CA LEU A 519 -9.77 -6.19 1.69
C LEU A 519 -8.91 -6.09 2.96
N THR A 520 -8.63 -4.89 3.45
CA THR A 520 -7.93 -4.69 4.73
C THR A 520 -8.84 -5.08 5.88
N ARG A 521 -8.36 -5.90 6.82
CA ARG A 521 -9.15 -6.41 7.98
C ARG A 521 -10.41 -7.19 7.61
N ILE A 522 -10.54 -7.66 6.37
CA ILE A 522 -11.70 -8.44 5.92
C ILE A 522 -11.91 -9.69 6.79
N SER A 523 -10.83 -10.29 7.32
CA SER A 523 -10.91 -11.47 8.18
C SER A 523 -11.53 -11.21 9.56
N ILE A 524 -11.61 -9.96 10.00
CA ILE A 524 -12.24 -9.56 11.28
C ILE A 524 -13.45 -8.66 11.09
N GLN A 525 -14.00 -8.64 9.88
CA GLN A 525 -15.23 -7.94 9.54
C GLN A 525 -16.21 -8.89 8.86
N SER A 526 -15.77 -9.63 7.84
CA SER A 526 -16.61 -10.63 7.15
C SER A 526 -15.77 -11.80 6.69
N PRO A 527 -15.36 -12.71 7.60
CA PRO A 527 -14.58 -13.88 7.23
C PRO A 527 -15.37 -14.98 6.53
N ILE A 528 -16.70 -14.93 6.59
CA ILE A 528 -17.61 -15.92 6.02
C ILE A 528 -18.54 -15.19 5.06
N PRO A 529 -18.77 -15.70 3.84
CA PRO A 529 -19.70 -15.06 2.90
C PRO A 529 -21.11 -14.99 3.47
N SER A 530 -21.85 -13.94 3.13
CA SER A 530 -23.25 -13.81 3.55
C SER A 530 -24.07 -14.97 2.99
N LYS A 531 -25.08 -15.38 3.76
CA LYS A 531 -26.10 -16.34 3.28
C LYS A 531 -27.22 -15.63 2.52
N ASP A 532 -27.23 -14.30 2.53
CA ASP A 532 -28.23 -13.52 1.82
C ASP A 532 -28.03 -13.69 0.31
N ARG A 533 -29.00 -14.38 -0.33
CA ARG A 533 -28.98 -14.64 -1.78
C ARG A 533 -29.24 -13.39 -2.61
N THR A 534 -29.70 -12.30 -1.99
CA THR A 534 -29.93 -11.03 -2.69
C THR A 534 -28.64 -10.25 -2.91
N ILE A 535 -27.56 -10.61 -2.22
CA ILE A 535 -26.25 -9.96 -2.32
C ILE A 535 -25.33 -10.88 -3.13
N ALA A 536 -24.64 -10.33 -4.12
CA ALA A 536 -23.59 -11.04 -4.85
C ALA A 536 -22.33 -11.20 -3.98
N THR A 537 -22.39 -11.97 -2.90
CA THR A 537 -21.23 -12.17 -2.04
C THR A 537 -20.26 -13.16 -2.66
N ARG A 538 -19.11 -12.67 -3.11
CA ARG A 538 -17.94 -13.52 -3.34
C ARG A 538 -17.35 -13.93 -1.99
N ASP A 539 -16.77 -15.12 -1.95
CA ASP A 539 -16.05 -15.61 -0.79
C ASP A 539 -14.84 -14.70 -0.50
N PRO A 540 -14.74 -14.09 0.70
CA PRO A 540 -13.58 -13.31 1.12
C PRO A 540 -12.23 -14.01 0.89
N TYR A 541 -12.21 -15.33 1.06
CA TYR A 541 -11.04 -16.15 0.79
C TYR A 541 -10.63 -16.09 -0.69
N ASP A 542 -11.61 -16.18 -1.61
CA ASP A 542 -11.36 -16.13 -3.04
C ASP A 542 -10.92 -14.74 -3.50
N LEU A 543 -11.44 -13.68 -2.86
CA LEU A 543 -11.05 -12.29 -3.11
C LEU A 543 -9.59 -12.03 -2.74
N LEU A 544 -9.18 -12.37 -1.51
CA LEU A 544 -7.78 -12.24 -1.09
C LEU A 544 -6.85 -13.08 -1.99
N ASN A 545 -7.31 -14.26 -2.38
CA ASN A 545 -6.56 -15.13 -3.24
C ASN A 545 -6.38 -14.62 -4.67
N ALA A 546 -7.42 -14.03 -5.25
CA ALA A 546 -7.34 -13.34 -6.53
C ALA A 546 -6.39 -12.14 -6.44
N ALA A 547 -6.49 -11.36 -5.36
CA ALA A 547 -5.62 -10.21 -5.13
C ALA A 547 -4.14 -10.61 -4.97
N LEU A 548 -3.84 -11.66 -4.21
CA LEU A 548 -2.46 -12.13 -4.06
C LEU A 548 -1.89 -12.74 -5.34
N LYS A 549 -2.73 -13.38 -6.17
CA LYS A 549 -2.30 -14.06 -7.41
C LYS A 549 -1.67 -13.11 -8.43
N MET A 550 -2.00 -11.82 -8.41
CA MET A 550 -1.47 -10.87 -9.40
C MET A 550 0.00 -10.49 -9.16
N PHE A 551 0.52 -10.58 -7.92
CA PHE A 551 1.84 -10.06 -7.57
C PHE A 551 2.97 -10.79 -8.29
N GLU A 552 3.04 -12.12 -8.18
CA GLU A 552 4.15 -12.89 -8.75
C GLU A 552 4.22 -12.77 -10.28
N PRO A 553 3.12 -13.00 -11.04
CA PRO A 553 3.15 -12.84 -12.50
C PRO A 553 3.46 -11.42 -12.95
N THR A 554 3.10 -10.40 -12.16
CA THR A 554 3.41 -9.00 -12.47
C THR A 554 4.90 -8.72 -12.23
N ILE A 555 5.44 -9.18 -11.11
CA ILE A 555 6.88 -9.08 -10.78
C ILE A 555 7.71 -9.80 -11.84
N ASP A 556 7.32 -11.00 -12.25
CA ASP A 556 7.99 -11.77 -13.29
C ASP A 556 7.97 -11.04 -14.64
N ARG A 557 6.81 -10.49 -15.03
CA ARG A 557 6.67 -9.72 -16.27
C ARG A 557 7.54 -8.47 -16.28
N ILE A 558 7.63 -7.76 -15.14
CA ILE A 558 8.52 -6.60 -14.99
C ILE A 558 9.98 -7.05 -15.09
N ALA A 559 10.33 -8.18 -14.47
CA ALA A 559 11.68 -8.73 -14.52
C ALA A 559 12.09 -9.16 -15.94
N ASP A 560 11.17 -9.74 -16.71
CA ASP A 560 11.35 -10.06 -18.12
C ASP A 560 11.56 -8.80 -18.97
N GLN A 561 10.73 -7.77 -18.77
CA GLN A 561 10.89 -6.47 -19.44
C GLN A 561 12.24 -5.83 -19.11
N GLN A 562 12.67 -5.89 -17.85
CA GLN A 562 13.96 -5.37 -17.40
C GLN A 562 15.13 -6.11 -18.06
N ALA A 563 15.05 -7.44 -18.18
CA ALA A 563 16.06 -8.25 -18.86
C ALA A 563 16.16 -7.93 -20.37
N SER A 564 15.05 -7.63 -21.02
CA SER A 564 14.98 -7.28 -22.45
C SER A 564 15.34 -5.81 -22.78
N CYS A 565 15.74 -5.00 -21.79
CA CYS A 565 16.13 -3.61 -22.02
C CYS A 565 17.36 -3.47 -22.93
N ILE A 566 18.33 -4.40 -22.84
CA ILE A 566 19.53 -4.38 -23.70
C ILE A 566 19.13 -4.58 -25.16
N SER A 567 18.32 -5.59 -25.47
CA SER A 567 17.89 -5.87 -26.85
C SER A 567 17.04 -4.76 -27.46
N SER A 568 16.40 -3.96 -26.61
CA SER A 568 15.57 -2.82 -27.02
C SER A 568 16.31 -1.48 -27.01
N SER A 569 17.60 -1.46 -26.63
CA SER A 569 18.40 -0.23 -26.44
C SER A 569 17.73 0.78 -25.50
N ARG A 570 17.14 0.30 -24.39
CA ARG A 570 16.44 1.12 -23.37
C ARG A 570 17.09 1.02 -21.99
N PRO A 571 18.34 1.51 -21.83
CA PRO A 571 19.02 1.49 -20.53
C PRO A 571 18.33 2.38 -19.48
N ASP A 572 17.55 3.38 -19.91
CA ASP A 572 16.75 4.28 -19.08
C ASP A 572 15.75 3.52 -18.20
N LEU A 573 15.07 2.54 -18.78
CA LEU A 573 14.00 1.79 -18.09
C LEU A 573 14.53 0.79 -17.05
N ILE A 574 15.82 0.47 -17.05
CA ILE A 574 16.37 -0.55 -16.13
C ILE A 574 16.18 -0.12 -14.67
N LEU A 575 16.36 1.17 -14.39
CA LEU A 575 16.23 1.73 -13.05
C LEU A 575 14.76 1.83 -12.61
N ASP A 576 13.90 2.32 -13.50
CA ASP A 576 12.47 2.49 -13.21
C ASP A 576 11.75 1.14 -13.02
N LEU A 577 12.08 0.15 -13.86
CA LEU A 577 11.55 -1.21 -13.72
C LEU A 577 12.07 -1.89 -12.45
N ASP A 578 13.33 -1.64 -12.05
CA ASP A 578 13.86 -2.14 -10.78
C ASP A 578 13.13 -1.52 -9.58
N ALA A 579 12.88 -0.22 -9.62
CA ALA A 579 12.16 0.50 -8.57
C ALA A 579 10.71 -0.01 -8.45
N LEU A 580 10.00 -0.16 -9.58
CA LEU A 580 8.63 -0.70 -9.60
C LEU A 580 8.60 -2.14 -9.07
N ARG A 581 9.52 -2.99 -9.53
CA ARG A 581 9.65 -4.37 -9.07
C ARG A 581 9.93 -4.45 -7.57
N THR A 582 10.87 -3.65 -7.09
CA THR A 582 11.23 -3.59 -5.67
C THR A 582 10.04 -3.13 -4.84
N SER A 583 9.31 -2.11 -5.29
CA SER A 583 8.08 -1.63 -4.62
C SER A 583 7.02 -2.73 -4.45
N LEU A 584 6.78 -3.54 -5.48
CA LEU A 584 5.84 -4.66 -5.41
C LEU A 584 6.35 -5.83 -4.52
N GLN A 585 7.66 -6.07 -4.50
CA GLN A 585 8.28 -7.08 -3.62
C GLN A 585 8.22 -6.66 -2.14
N THR A 586 8.44 -5.37 -1.84
CA THR A 586 8.40 -4.82 -0.49
C THR A 586 7.05 -4.21 -0.12
N SER A 587 6.02 -4.40 -0.94
CA SER A 587 4.66 -3.88 -0.71
C SER A 587 4.12 -4.32 0.66
N ILE A 588 3.68 -3.33 1.43
CA ILE A 588 2.96 -3.56 2.69
C ILE A 588 1.59 -4.19 2.43
N GLN A 589 0.92 -3.82 1.33
CA GLN A 589 -0.40 -4.33 1.02
C GLN A 589 -0.35 -5.83 0.69
N ARG A 590 0.67 -6.29 -0.06
CA ARG A 590 0.91 -7.73 -0.28
C ARG A 590 1.01 -8.50 1.05
N ARG A 591 1.72 -7.95 2.04
CA ARG A 591 1.91 -8.57 3.36
C ARG A 591 0.61 -8.58 4.16
N ILE A 592 -0.16 -7.48 4.14
CA ILE A 592 -1.47 -7.40 4.78
C ILE A 592 -2.41 -8.46 4.20
N LEU A 593 -2.56 -8.52 2.88
CA LEU A 593 -3.42 -9.48 2.20
C LEU A 593 -3.07 -10.93 2.55
N LEU A 594 -1.77 -11.26 2.60
CA LEU A 594 -1.30 -12.60 2.96
C LEU A 594 -1.62 -12.93 4.43
N LEU A 595 -1.39 -12.01 5.36
CA LEU A 595 -1.70 -12.22 6.79
C LEU A 595 -3.21 -12.30 7.04
N GLU A 596 -4.02 -11.53 6.32
CA GLU A 596 -5.49 -11.63 6.33
C GLU A 596 -5.96 -13.00 5.81
N LEU A 597 -5.35 -13.52 4.73
CA LEU A 597 -5.65 -14.85 4.20
C LEU A 597 -5.36 -15.93 5.25
N ARG A 598 -4.22 -15.83 5.94
CA ARG A 598 -3.83 -16.76 7.01
C ARG A 598 -4.82 -16.74 8.17
N ARG A 599 -5.31 -15.56 8.55
CA ARG A 599 -6.36 -15.44 9.58
C ARG A 599 -7.68 -16.07 9.10
N LEU A 600 -8.10 -15.84 7.86
CA LEU A 600 -9.29 -16.49 7.29
C LEU A 600 -9.19 -18.01 7.32
N GLU A 601 -8.05 -18.57 6.94
CA GLU A 601 -7.82 -20.02 6.98
C GLU A 601 -8.02 -20.58 8.41
N ARG A 602 -7.54 -19.86 9.42
CA ARG A 602 -7.77 -20.23 10.83
C ARG A 602 -9.24 -20.13 11.21
N LEU A 603 -9.89 -19.01 10.95
CA LEU A 603 -11.30 -18.79 11.33
C LEU A 603 -12.25 -19.77 10.64
N THR A 604 -12.00 -20.07 9.37
CA THR A 604 -12.88 -20.91 8.54
C THR A 604 -12.49 -22.39 8.48
N ASN A 605 -11.44 -22.80 9.21
CA ASN A 605 -10.88 -24.17 9.19
C ASN A 605 -10.44 -24.64 7.79
N ARG A 606 -9.98 -23.72 6.93
CA ARG A 606 -9.37 -24.07 5.65
C ARG A 606 -7.90 -24.46 5.85
N PRO A 607 -7.36 -25.36 5.01
CA PRO A 607 -5.94 -25.69 5.06
C PRO A 607 -5.10 -24.48 4.69
N ALA A 608 -3.93 -24.37 5.34
CA ALA A 608 -2.95 -23.33 5.07
C ALA A 608 -2.44 -23.40 3.63
N GLN A 609 -2.65 -22.34 2.84
CA GLN A 609 -2.17 -22.28 1.49
C GLN A 609 -0.68 -21.89 1.44
N THR A 610 0.11 -22.62 0.64
CA THR A 610 1.57 -22.40 0.51
C THR A 610 1.98 -21.80 -0.81
N ARG A 611 1.03 -21.49 -1.70
CA ARG A 611 1.34 -20.96 -3.04
C ARG A 611 1.86 -19.53 -2.99
N HIS A 612 1.39 -18.76 -2.01
CA HIS A 612 1.76 -17.36 -1.82
C HIS A 612 2.87 -17.33 -0.80
N ASN A 613 4.02 -16.79 -1.19
CA ASN A 613 5.16 -16.64 -0.31
C ASN A 613 5.84 -15.30 -0.57
N ILE A 614 6.64 -14.85 0.41
CA ILE A 614 7.46 -13.66 0.33
C ILE A 614 8.87 -14.08 0.74
N SER A 615 9.82 -13.95 -0.19
CA SER A 615 11.23 -14.25 0.02
C SER A 615 12.06 -12.97 0.00
N PRO A 616 13.06 -12.81 0.88
CA PRO A 616 13.45 -13.71 1.97
C PRO A 616 12.40 -13.85 3.08
N ARG A 617 12.33 -15.04 3.70
CA ARG A 617 11.40 -15.36 4.80
C ARG A 617 11.93 -14.94 6.17
N THR A 618 12.43 -13.71 6.26
CA THR A 618 13.04 -13.15 7.48
C THR A 618 12.16 -12.09 8.12
N VAL A 619 12.26 -11.90 9.43
CA VAL A 619 11.47 -10.87 10.11
C VAL A 619 11.79 -9.49 9.55
N ALA A 620 13.09 -9.20 9.35
CA ALA A 620 13.55 -7.93 8.81
C ALA A 620 12.94 -7.62 7.44
N PHE A 621 12.92 -8.57 6.50
CA PHE A 621 12.34 -8.34 5.17
C PHE A 621 10.82 -8.14 5.22
N TRP A 622 10.15 -8.72 6.21
CA TRP A 622 8.72 -8.55 6.41
C TRP A 622 8.35 -7.21 7.04
N THR A 623 9.21 -6.60 7.85
CA THR A 623 8.86 -5.43 8.67
C THR A 623 9.64 -4.16 8.37
N THR A 624 10.75 -4.23 7.63
CA THR A 624 11.62 -3.08 7.36
C THR A 624 11.55 -2.65 5.90
N SER A 625 11.79 -1.35 5.63
CA SER A 625 11.86 -0.77 4.28
C SER A 625 10.67 -1.12 3.38
N LEU A 626 9.47 -1.15 3.96
CA LEU A 626 8.24 -1.49 3.25
C LEU A 626 7.80 -0.34 2.34
N SER A 627 7.37 -0.68 1.13
CA SER A 627 6.71 0.26 0.23
C SER A 627 5.23 0.35 0.56
N ASP A 628 4.73 1.57 0.76
CA ASP A 628 3.31 1.85 0.95
C ASP A 628 2.76 2.64 -0.23
N THR A 629 2.17 1.93 -1.19
CA THR A 629 1.56 2.44 -2.42
C THR A 629 0.06 2.63 -2.29
N ARG A 630 -0.51 2.44 -1.08
CA ARG A 630 -1.95 2.56 -0.86
C ARG A 630 -2.40 4.01 -1.08
N ASP A 631 -3.39 4.17 -1.95
CA ASP A 631 -3.92 5.47 -2.32
C ASP A 631 -5.06 5.90 -1.39
N PHE A 632 -4.76 6.84 -0.51
CA PHE A 632 -5.75 7.48 0.39
C PHE A 632 -6.03 8.94 -0.01
N GLN A 633 -5.87 9.26 -1.29
CA GLN A 633 -6.11 10.58 -1.86
C GLN A 633 -7.15 10.51 -2.98
N THR A 634 -8.03 9.51 -2.94
CA THR A 634 -9.10 9.37 -3.93
C THR A 634 -10.11 10.50 -3.81
N CYS A 635 -10.48 10.87 -2.59
CA CYS A 635 -11.37 12.00 -2.30
C CYS A 635 -10.57 13.28 -2.01
N GLU A 636 -11.16 14.42 -2.35
CA GLU A 636 -10.58 15.71 -1.99
C GLU A 636 -10.47 15.87 -0.46
N ASN A 637 -9.29 16.27 0.00
CA ASN A 637 -9.04 16.51 1.41
C ASN A 637 -9.53 17.92 1.79
N TYR A 638 -10.36 18.03 2.84
CA TYR A 638 -10.82 19.32 3.38
C TYR A 638 -10.31 19.59 4.80
N ASP A 639 -9.34 18.84 5.31
CA ASP A 639 -8.75 19.10 6.63
C ASP A 639 -7.46 19.92 6.52
N ALA A 640 -7.18 20.75 7.51
CA ALA A 640 -5.98 21.60 7.54
C ALA A 640 -4.66 20.82 7.79
N GLY A 641 -4.75 19.53 8.13
CA GLY A 641 -3.62 18.69 8.53
C GLY A 641 -2.79 18.10 7.38
N PRO A 642 -1.71 17.38 7.71
CA PRO A 642 -0.91 16.61 6.74
C PRO A 642 -1.77 15.56 6.01
N PRO A 643 -1.27 14.88 4.95
CA PRO A 643 -2.02 13.85 4.24
C PRO A 643 -2.56 12.70 5.12
N THR A 644 -1.97 12.47 6.30
CA THR A 644 -2.51 11.54 7.30
C THR A 644 -3.86 11.98 7.88
N ALA A 645 -4.25 13.24 7.68
CA ALA A 645 -5.56 13.80 8.02
C ALA A 645 -6.63 13.55 6.94
N ALA A 646 -6.28 12.92 5.81
CA ALA A 646 -7.24 12.57 4.77
C ALA A 646 -8.41 11.75 5.34
N LEU A 647 -9.61 12.06 4.86
CA LEU A 647 -10.86 11.46 5.34
C LEU A 647 -10.83 9.93 5.31
N GLU A 648 -10.37 9.35 4.20
CA GLU A 648 -10.30 7.90 3.99
C GLU A 648 -9.44 7.19 5.04
N ARG A 649 -8.27 7.76 5.37
CA ARG A 649 -7.40 7.22 6.43
C ARG A 649 -8.07 7.26 7.79
N ARG A 650 -8.83 8.32 8.09
CA ARG A 650 -9.48 8.53 9.38
C ARG A 650 -10.73 7.67 9.56
N ILE A 651 -11.50 7.44 8.49
CA ILE A 651 -12.66 6.55 8.55
C ILE A 651 -12.20 5.11 8.81
N MET A 652 -11.09 4.67 8.20
CA MET A 652 -10.69 3.26 8.26
C MET A 652 -10.35 2.80 9.70
N SER A 653 -11.26 2.04 10.33
CA SER A 653 -11.07 1.44 11.66
C SER A 653 -10.69 2.46 12.73
N GLY A 654 -11.40 3.60 12.78
CA GLY A 654 -11.10 4.70 13.70
C GLY A 654 -9.70 5.29 13.52
N GLY A 655 -9.21 5.38 12.28
CA GLY A 655 -7.91 5.96 11.94
C GLY A 655 -6.71 5.01 12.09
N LYS A 656 -6.93 3.73 12.34
CA LYS A 656 -5.87 2.75 12.64
C LYS A 656 -5.40 2.03 11.39
N VAL A 657 -4.65 2.72 10.54
CA VAL A 657 -4.16 2.20 9.26
C VAL A 657 -3.04 1.17 9.47
N PRO A 658 -3.18 -0.10 9.05
CA PRO A 658 -2.12 -1.10 9.24
C PRO A 658 -0.77 -0.64 8.71
N ASN A 659 0.26 -0.76 9.55
CA ASN A 659 1.64 -0.35 9.30
C ASN A 659 2.61 -1.51 9.59
N ALA A 660 3.92 -1.23 9.62
CA ALA A 660 4.93 -2.25 9.91
C ALA A 660 4.73 -2.96 11.27
N SER A 661 4.28 -2.24 12.31
CA SER A 661 3.99 -2.82 13.62
C SER A 661 2.80 -3.79 13.57
N TRP A 662 1.76 -3.46 12.79
CA TRP A 662 0.65 -4.38 12.53
C TRP A 662 1.10 -5.65 11.81
N VAL A 663 1.99 -5.52 10.82
CA VAL A 663 2.58 -6.68 10.12
C VAL A 663 3.40 -7.53 11.08
N SER A 664 4.22 -6.91 11.93
CA SER A 664 5.02 -7.61 12.94
C SER A 664 4.15 -8.40 13.93
N LEU A 665 3.08 -7.79 14.45
CA LEU A 665 2.12 -8.45 15.34
C LEU A 665 1.48 -9.68 14.68
N ASN A 666 0.98 -9.53 13.46
CA ASN A 666 0.25 -10.59 12.80
C ASN A 666 1.17 -11.70 12.24
N LEU A 667 2.41 -11.37 11.90
CA LEU A 667 3.44 -12.34 11.54
C LEU A 667 3.83 -13.19 12.76
N TRP A 668 3.97 -12.58 13.94
CA TRP A 668 4.21 -13.29 15.21
C TRP A 668 3.04 -14.24 15.56
N ILE A 669 1.81 -13.77 15.43
CA ILE A 669 0.60 -14.60 15.63
C ILE A 669 0.56 -15.76 14.62
N ASP A 670 0.88 -15.52 13.34
CA ASP A 670 0.93 -16.59 12.34
C ASP A 670 1.98 -17.65 12.69
N ASP A 671 3.18 -17.25 13.15
CA ASP A 671 4.24 -18.19 13.50
C ASP A 671 3.83 -19.07 14.70
N ILE A 672 3.20 -18.50 15.73
CA ILE A 672 2.60 -19.25 16.85
C ILE A 672 1.57 -20.26 16.33
N CYS A 673 0.68 -19.83 15.44
CA CYS A 673 -0.36 -20.69 14.89
C CYS A 673 0.20 -21.79 13.96
N ALA A 674 1.25 -21.49 13.21
CA ALA A 674 1.97 -22.43 12.37
C ALA A 674 2.65 -23.51 13.23
N LEU A 675 3.28 -23.10 14.34
CA LEU A 675 3.78 -24.03 15.37
C LEU A 675 2.65 -24.91 15.89
N ILE A 676 1.54 -24.34 16.38
CA ILE A 676 0.42 -25.10 16.95
C ILE A 676 -0.15 -26.11 15.95
N SER A 677 -0.36 -25.70 14.70
CA SER A 677 -1.03 -26.53 13.69
C SER A 677 -0.09 -27.46 12.92
N ALA A 678 1.23 -27.38 13.16
CA ALA A 678 2.27 -28.00 12.33
C ALA A 678 2.16 -27.62 10.84
N ASN A 679 1.65 -26.41 10.56
CA ASN A 679 1.54 -25.86 9.22
C ASN A 679 2.85 -25.14 8.81
N PRO A 680 3.10 -24.93 7.51
CA PRO A 680 4.20 -24.09 7.05
C PRO A 680 4.07 -22.67 7.60
N SER A 681 5.15 -22.17 8.19
CA SER A 681 5.30 -20.76 8.61
C SER A 681 5.72 -19.88 7.44
N LEU A 682 5.32 -18.61 7.49
CA LEU A 682 5.80 -17.56 6.59
C LEU A 682 7.28 -17.21 6.86
N LEU A 683 7.81 -17.59 8.03
CA LEU A 683 9.20 -17.40 8.41
C LEU A 683 10.05 -18.66 8.20
N ALA A 684 11.32 -18.46 7.85
CA ALA A 684 12.32 -19.50 7.82
C ALA A 684 12.55 -20.07 9.24
N PRO A 685 12.89 -21.36 9.41
CA PRO A 685 13.03 -21.98 10.73
C PRO A 685 13.95 -21.23 11.71
N GLN A 686 15.05 -20.65 11.22
CA GLN A 686 16.03 -19.89 12.00
C GLN A 686 15.56 -18.49 12.39
N GLU A 687 14.55 -17.96 11.70
CA GLU A 687 13.97 -16.62 11.94
C GLU A 687 12.75 -16.67 12.87
N ARG A 688 12.31 -17.89 13.24
CA ARG A 688 11.14 -18.07 14.10
C ARG A 688 11.41 -17.53 15.48
N SER A 689 10.78 -16.39 15.76
CA SER A 689 10.79 -15.76 17.06
C SER A 689 9.40 -15.87 17.66
N PHE A 690 9.27 -16.74 18.66
CA PHE A 690 8.05 -16.83 19.47
C PHE A 690 8.06 -15.81 20.62
N TYR A 691 9.23 -15.22 20.94
CA TYR A 691 9.46 -14.34 22.09
C TYR A 691 10.61 -13.34 21.88
N PRO A 692 10.54 -12.14 22.47
CA PRO A 692 9.38 -11.54 23.13
C PRO A 692 8.26 -11.18 22.12
N PRO A 693 7.02 -10.92 22.58
CA PRO A 693 6.02 -10.31 21.72
C PRO A 693 6.54 -8.97 21.17
N PRO A 694 6.04 -8.50 20.01
CA PRO A 694 6.34 -7.17 19.52
C PRO A 694 6.05 -6.09 20.57
N ALA A 695 6.92 -5.08 20.68
CA ALA A 695 6.75 -4.01 21.65
C ALA A 695 5.48 -3.19 21.36
N VAL A 696 4.73 -2.86 22.42
CA VAL A 696 3.58 -1.95 22.33
C VAL A 696 4.09 -0.52 22.39
N ASP A 697 4.40 0.04 21.21
CA ASP A 697 4.89 1.40 21.03
C ASP A 697 3.86 2.30 20.33
N ALA A 698 4.27 3.53 19.99
CA ALA A 698 3.44 4.45 19.21
C ALA A 698 3.05 3.86 17.84
N GLY A 699 3.98 3.15 17.19
CA GLY A 699 3.72 2.49 15.91
C GLY A 699 2.62 1.42 16.02
N MET A 700 2.61 0.63 17.09
CA MET A 700 1.54 -0.33 17.38
C MET A 700 0.20 0.39 17.60
N SER A 701 0.22 1.49 18.35
CA SER A 701 -0.98 2.29 18.65
C SER A 701 -1.56 2.99 17.42
N ASP A 702 -0.74 3.32 16.43
CA ASP A 702 -1.15 3.94 15.17
C ASP A 702 -1.65 2.92 14.15
N GLY A 703 -1.06 1.72 14.15
CA GLY A 703 -1.36 0.67 13.16
C GLY A 703 -2.44 -0.33 13.57
N CYS A 704 -2.60 -0.56 14.87
CA CYS A 704 -3.51 -1.57 15.42
C CYS A 704 -4.71 -0.95 16.13
N THR A 705 -5.86 -1.61 16.00
CA THR A 705 -7.07 -1.27 16.74
C THR A 705 -6.91 -1.63 18.22
N PRO A 706 -7.69 -1.00 19.13
CA PRO A 706 -7.70 -1.39 20.54
C PRO A 706 -7.99 -2.88 20.76
N ALA A 707 -8.87 -3.47 19.94
CA ALA A 707 -9.22 -4.89 19.99
C ALA A 707 -8.04 -5.81 19.61
N GLU A 708 -7.18 -5.38 18.68
CA GLU A 708 -5.96 -6.13 18.31
C GLU A 708 -4.92 -6.07 19.46
N VAL A 709 -4.71 -4.89 20.05
CA VAL A 709 -3.71 -4.67 21.11
C VAL A 709 -4.08 -5.38 22.41
N VAL A 710 -5.36 -5.36 22.79
CA VAL A 710 -5.81 -5.89 24.09
C VAL A 710 -5.61 -7.41 24.22
N LEU A 711 -5.50 -8.12 23.10
CA LEU A 711 -5.29 -9.58 23.07
C LEU A 711 -3.82 -10.00 23.11
N ILE A 712 -2.86 -9.08 22.98
CA ILE A 712 -1.42 -9.39 22.99
C ILE A 712 -1.02 -10.24 24.22
N PRO A 713 -1.44 -9.91 25.47
CA PRO A 713 -1.08 -10.72 26.65
C PRO A 713 -1.65 -12.15 26.61
N ALA A 714 -2.80 -12.35 25.96
CA ALA A 714 -3.40 -13.68 25.81
C ALA A 714 -2.63 -14.51 24.77
N TRP A 715 -2.26 -13.90 23.64
CA TRP A 715 -1.37 -14.50 22.64
C TRP A 715 0.00 -14.83 23.22
N GLU A 716 0.54 -13.96 24.08
CA GLU A 716 1.80 -14.21 24.78
C GLU A 716 1.67 -15.44 25.68
N ALA A 717 0.63 -15.56 26.50
CA ALA A 717 0.44 -16.76 27.32
C ALA A 717 0.31 -18.04 26.49
N LEU A 718 -0.36 -17.98 25.34
CA LEU A 718 -0.47 -19.10 24.40
C LEU A 718 0.89 -19.46 23.77
N ALA A 719 1.69 -18.45 23.39
CA ALA A 719 3.02 -18.66 22.85
C ALA A 719 3.92 -19.41 23.85
N ALA A 720 3.91 -19.03 25.13
CA ALA A 720 4.72 -19.66 26.19
C ALA A 720 4.35 -21.14 26.32
N ALA A 721 3.05 -21.41 26.42
CA ALA A 721 2.54 -22.77 26.54
C ALA A 721 2.89 -23.59 25.28
N ALA A 722 2.70 -23.03 24.08
CA ALA A 722 3.00 -23.69 22.82
C ALA A 722 4.50 -24.04 22.69
N VAL A 723 5.40 -23.09 23.00
CA VAL A 723 6.85 -23.33 22.95
C VAL A 723 7.28 -24.40 23.94
N LEU A 724 6.83 -24.31 25.21
CA LEU A 724 7.24 -25.25 26.25
C LEU A 724 6.72 -26.68 25.98
N VAL A 725 5.54 -26.81 25.38
CA VAL A 725 4.90 -28.10 25.12
C VAL A 725 5.30 -28.70 23.78
N LEU A 726 5.38 -27.91 22.71
CA LEU A 726 5.55 -28.41 21.34
C LEU A 726 7.00 -28.39 20.85
N ILE A 727 7.91 -27.71 21.55
CA ILE A 727 9.35 -27.67 21.23
C ILE A 727 10.14 -28.46 22.29
N PRO A 728 10.91 -29.50 21.89
CA PRO A 728 11.77 -30.25 22.80
C PRO A 728 12.78 -29.37 23.52
N GLU A 729 13.12 -29.68 24.78
CA GLU A 729 14.05 -28.89 25.61
C GLU A 729 15.37 -28.55 24.93
N GLY A 730 16.01 -29.54 24.27
CA GLY A 730 17.28 -29.33 23.56
C GLY A 730 17.17 -28.54 22.26
N ALA A 731 15.96 -28.27 21.77
CA ALA A 731 15.68 -27.49 20.57
C ALA A 731 15.02 -26.14 20.88
N ARG A 732 14.86 -25.79 22.17
CA ARG A 732 14.34 -24.48 22.56
C ARG A 732 15.41 -23.40 22.28
N PRO A 733 15.05 -22.26 21.68
CA PRO A 733 15.99 -21.19 21.42
C PRO A 733 16.70 -20.70 22.71
N THR A 734 18.00 -20.41 22.64
CA THR A 734 18.85 -20.12 23.81
C THR A 734 18.43 -18.87 24.61
N PHE A 735 17.73 -17.94 23.98
CA PHE A 735 17.18 -16.73 24.63
C PHE A 735 15.88 -16.99 25.40
N LEU A 736 15.23 -18.14 25.19
CA LEU A 736 14.08 -18.60 25.96
C LEU A 736 14.53 -19.22 27.29
N GLN A 737 15.14 -18.41 28.16
CA GLN A 737 15.16 -18.71 29.59
C GLN A 737 13.78 -18.39 30.18
N LEU A 738 12.74 -19.09 29.73
CA LEU A 738 11.45 -19.08 30.40
C LEU A 738 11.71 -19.63 31.81
N LYS A 739 11.72 -18.75 32.81
CA LYS A 739 11.85 -19.11 34.22
C LYS A 739 10.67 -19.96 34.72
N THR A 740 9.61 -20.05 33.93
CA THR A 740 8.33 -20.69 34.24
C THR A 740 8.26 -22.10 33.65
N GLY A 741 7.85 -23.07 34.48
CA GLY A 741 7.64 -24.45 34.03
C GLY A 741 6.34 -24.62 33.23
N VAL A 742 6.19 -25.76 32.54
CA VAL A 742 4.99 -26.11 31.75
C VAL A 742 3.69 -25.93 32.53
N ALA A 743 3.66 -26.36 33.79
CA ALA A 743 2.46 -26.24 34.65
C ALA A 743 2.07 -24.77 34.90
N GLN A 744 3.05 -23.89 35.13
CA GLN A 744 2.80 -22.46 35.34
C GLN A 744 2.34 -21.79 34.05
N ALA A 745 2.96 -22.10 32.90
CA ALA A 745 2.54 -21.56 31.61
C ALA A 745 1.10 -21.96 31.24
N MET A 746 0.72 -23.22 31.50
CA MET A 746 -0.66 -23.68 31.31
C MET A 746 -1.65 -23.00 32.27
N ALA A 747 -1.25 -22.74 33.53
CA ALA A 747 -2.06 -22.01 34.49
C ALA A 747 -2.28 -20.56 34.07
N THR A 748 -1.22 -19.87 33.63
CA THR A 748 -1.29 -18.51 33.08
C THR A 748 -2.15 -18.46 31.82
N LEU A 749 -2.03 -19.43 30.91
CA LEU A 749 -2.91 -19.51 29.74
C LEU A 749 -4.37 -19.65 30.16
N ARG A 750 -4.68 -20.56 31.10
CA ARG A 750 -6.04 -20.72 31.62
C ARG A 750 -6.59 -19.43 32.20
N GLU A 751 -5.81 -18.76 33.06
CA GLU A 751 -6.16 -17.47 33.66
C GLU A 751 -6.42 -16.41 32.59
N ARG A 752 -5.58 -16.33 31.55
CA ARG A 752 -5.77 -15.38 30.44
C ARG A 752 -6.99 -15.68 29.59
N VAL A 753 -7.32 -16.96 29.38
CA VAL A 753 -8.56 -17.36 28.70
C VAL A 753 -9.78 -16.98 29.54
N GLU A 754 -9.75 -17.22 30.85
CA GLU A 754 -10.84 -16.85 31.78
C GLU A 754 -11.05 -15.33 31.87
N THR A 755 -9.95 -14.58 31.91
CA THR A 755 -9.91 -13.12 32.08
C THR A 755 -9.83 -12.37 30.75
N LEU A 756 -10.20 -13.03 29.63
CA LEU A 756 -10.20 -12.36 28.33
C LEU A 756 -10.95 -11.03 28.43
N PRO A 757 -10.38 -9.94 27.87
CA PRO A 757 -10.95 -8.61 27.91
C PRO A 757 -12.13 -8.53 26.93
N PHE A 758 -13.17 -9.29 27.24
CA PHE A 758 -14.46 -9.26 26.58
C PHE A 758 -15.42 -8.64 27.59
N SER A 759 -15.78 -7.38 27.37
CA SER A 759 -16.71 -6.64 28.22
C SER A 759 -18.11 -6.72 27.62
N PRO A 760 -19.02 -7.59 28.12
CA PRO A 760 -20.38 -7.64 27.65
C PRO A 760 -21.15 -6.58 28.44
N ALA A 761 -21.26 -5.38 27.91
CA ALA A 761 -22.29 -4.47 28.37
C ALA A 761 -23.58 -4.74 27.57
N VAL A 762 -24.17 -5.94 27.70
CA VAL A 762 -25.62 -6.07 27.43
C VAL A 762 -26.35 -5.66 28.71
N SER A 763 -26.30 -4.37 28.97
CA SER A 763 -27.24 -3.65 29.83
C SER A 763 -27.48 -2.36 29.08
N THR A 764 -28.47 -2.32 28.19
CA THR A 764 -29.83 -2.04 28.64
C THR A 764 -30.86 -2.72 27.75
N LYS A 765 -31.85 -3.36 28.40
CA LYS A 765 -33.18 -3.51 27.80
C LYS A 765 -33.64 -2.11 27.35
N GLY A 766 -33.66 -1.84 26.04
CA GLY A 766 -34.33 -0.68 25.47
C GLY A 766 -33.50 0.37 24.73
N GLY A 767 -32.18 0.19 24.53
CA GLY A 767 -31.39 1.11 23.70
C GLY A 767 -31.25 0.60 22.25
N SER A 768 -31.63 1.42 21.27
CA SER A 768 -31.35 1.16 19.84
C SER A 768 -29.84 1.02 19.62
N THR A 769 -29.37 -0.16 19.21
CA THR A 769 -27.94 -0.41 18.93
C THR A 769 -27.62 0.00 17.49
N VAL A 770 -26.94 1.13 17.33
CA VAL A 770 -26.32 1.46 16.03
C VAL A 770 -25.25 0.41 15.73
N PRO A 771 -25.22 -0.16 14.52
CA PRO A 771 -24.15 -1.05 14.09
C PRO A 771 -22.76 -0.39 14.25
N ASN A 772 -21.78 -1.16 14.74
CA ASN A 772 -20.41 -0.69 14.99
C ASN A 772 -19.41 -1.80 14.67
N VAL A 773 -18.34 -1.45 13.96
CA VAL A 773 -17.25 -2.37 13.60
C VAL A 773 -16.44 -2.86 14.81
N ALA A 774 -16.30 -2.05 15.87
CA ALA A 774 -15.44 -2.39 17.00
C ALA A 774 -15.89 -3.66 17.74
N ASP A 775 -17.20 -3.83 17.91
CA ASP A 775 -17.78 -5.02 18.56
C ASP A 775 -17.61 -6.26 17.68
N LEU A 776 -17.72 -6.09 16.36
CA LEU A 776 -17.55 -7.15 15.37
C LEU A 776 -16.10 -7.63 15.33
N GLN A 777 -15.15 -6.70 15.25
CA GLN A 777 -13.71 -6.99 15.29
C GLN A 777 -13.31 -7.69 16.58
N THR A 778 -13.77 -7.19 17.73
CA THR A 778 -13.52 -7.81 19.04
C THR A 778 -14.03 -9.25 19.07
N SER A 779 -15.22 -9.50 18.52
CA SER A 779 -15.82 -10.84 18.46
C SER A 779 -14.99 -11.79 17.60
N PHE A 780 -14.63 -11.40 16.37
CA PHE A 780 -13.84 -12.26 15.48
C PHE A 780 -12.40 -12.49 15.96
N LEU A 781 -11.75 -11.47 16.51
CA LEU A 781 -10.40 -11.60 17.07
C LEU A 781 -10.39 -12.55 18.28
N THR A 782 -11.39 -12.43 19.16
CA THR A 782 -11.57 -13.36 20.29
C THR A 782 -11.81 -14.78 19.80
N MET A 783 -12.63 -14.96 18.77
CA MET A 783 -12.85 -16.29 18.16
C MET A 783 -11.59 -16.86 17.50
N ASP A 784 -10.77 -16.06 16.80
CA ASP A 784 -9.48 -16.52 16.23
C ASP A 784 -8.55 -17.05 17.34
N PHE A 785 -8.41 -16.28 18.43
CA PHE A 785 -7.62 -16.69 19.58
C PHE A 785 -8.14 -17.98 20.21
N LEU A 786 -9.46 -18.09 20.48
CA LEU A 786 -10.05 -19.27 21.10
C LEU A 786 -9.91 -20.52 20.22
N LYS A 787 -9.97 -20.38 18.90
CA LYS A 787 -9.68 -21.47 17.95
C LYS A 787 -8.21 -21.88 17.98
N ALA A 788 -7.29 -20.93 18.11
CA ALA A 788 -5.87 -21.23 18.29
C ALA A 788 -5.63 -22.01 19.60
N VAL A 789 -6.28 -21.62 20.70
CA VAL A 789 -6.23 -22.34 22.00
C VAL A 789 -6.77 -23.77 21.87
N GLN A 790 -7.90 -23.96 21.18
CA GLN A 790 -8.47 -25.28 20.95
C GLN A 790 -7.53 -26.17 20.12
N ARG A 791 -6.94 -25.64 19.03
CA ARG A 791 -5.94 -26.37 18.23
C ARG A 791 -4.70 -26.71 19.04
N PHE A 792 -4.29 -25.83 19.95
CA PHE A 792 -3.22 -26.10 20.89
C PHE A 792 -3.59 -27.26 21.83
N CYS A 793 -4.79 -27.28 22.41
CA CYS A 793 -5.27 -28.39 23.24
C CYS A 793 -5.28 -29.72 22.48
N ALA A 794 -5.70 -29.71 21.20
CA ALA A 794 -5.62 -30.87 20.33
C ALA A 794 -4.15 -31.33 20.10
N ALA A 795 -3.24 -30.39 19.84
CA ALA A 795 -1.82 -30.68 19.70
C ALA A 795 -1.21 -31.26 20.99
N CYS A 796 -1.59 -30.77 22.19
CA CYS A 796 -1.17 -31.35 23.47
C CYS A 796 -1.62 -32.81 23.59
N ARG A 797 -2.86 -33.14 23.18
CA ARG A 797 -3.36 -34.52 23.17
C ARG A 797 -2.57 -35.40 22.22
N ASP A 798 -2.19 -34.90 21.06
CA ASP A 798 -1.37 -35.63 20.10
C ASP A 798 0.05 -35.89 20.61
N VAL A 799 0.63 -34.96 21.37
CA VAL A 799 1.89 -35.18 22.12
C VAL A 799 1.71 -36.29 23.15
N GLY A 800 0.64 -36.26 23.95
CA GLY A 800 0.34 -37.33 24.92
C GLY A 800 0.14 -38.71 24.29
N LYS A 801 -0.43 -38.74 23.07
CA LYS A 801 -0.59 -39.96 22.25
C LYS A 801 0.67 -40.35 21.46
N LYS A 802 1.79 -39.65 21.64
CA LYS A 802 3.04 -39.83 20.88
C LYS A 802 2.89 -39.69 19.36
N LYS A 803 1.84 -39.02 18.89
CA LYS A 803 1.65 -38.67 17.47
C LYS A 803 2.49 -37.47 17.06
N ARG A 804 2.93 -36.68 18.05
CA ARG A 804 3.74 -35.47 17.88
C ARG A 804 4.82 -35.42 18.96
N VAL A 805 5.97 -34.85 18.61
CA VAL A 805 7.07 -34.62 19.57
C VAL A 805 6.74 -33.44 20.47
N GLY A 806 6.99 -33.57 21.78
CA GLY A 806 6.74 -32.51 22.76
C GLY A 806 6.80 -32.99 24.21
N ALA A 807 6.59 -32.06 25.16
CA ALA A 807 6.46 -32.36 26.58
C ALA A 807 5.01 -32.78 26.92
N VAL A 808 4.85 -33.88 27.66
CA VAL A 808 3.53 -34.38 28.02
C VAL A 808 2.89 -33.51 29.10
N VAL A 809 1.68 -33.04 28.84
CA VAL A 809 0.85 -32.29 29.79
C VAL A 809 -0.24 -33.20 30.35
N GLN A 810 -0.56 -33.07 31.65
CA GLN A 810 -1.65 -33.82 32.26
C GLN A 810 -2.99 -33.49 31.58
N GLY A 811 -3.77 -34.54 31.25
CA GLY A 811 -5.03 -34.38 30.52
C GLY A 811 -6.05 -33.48 31.21
N ALA A 812 -6.09 -33.49 32.55
CA ALA A 812 -6.96 -32.60 33.34
C ALA A 812 -6.64 -31.11 33.16
N VAL A 813 -5.35 -30.76 33.01
CA VAL A 813 -4.92 -29.37 32.78
C VAL A 813 -5.32 -28.91 31.39
N VAL A 814 -5.12 -29.77 30.37
CA VAL A 814 -5.55 -29.49 28.99
C VAL A 814 -7.08 -29.34 28.91
N GLY A 815 -7.81 -30.25 29.57
CA GLY A 815 -9.28 -30.19 29.64
C GLY A 815 -9.79 -28.91 30.29
N GLY A 816 -9.15 -28.43 31.36
CA GLY A 816 -9.53 -27.19 32.03
C GLY A 816 -9.32 -25.94 31.17
N VAL A 817 -8.29 -25.89 30.31
CA VAL A 817 -8.10 -24.80 29.33
C VAL A 817 -9.15 -24.87 28.22
N GLU A 818 -9.41 -26.06 27.69
CA GLU A 818 -10.39 -26.26 26.62
C GLU A 818 -11.83 -25.95 27.06
N GLU A 819 -12.19 -26.33 28.29
CA GLU A 819 -13.51 -26.02 28.87
C GLU A 819 -13.72 -24.51 29.03
N GLU A 820 -12.73 -23.79 29.56
CA GLU A 820 -12.82 -22.32 29.68
C GLU A 820 -12.84 -21.66 28.30
N ALA A 821 -12.05 -22.14 27.34
CA ALA A 821 -12.08 -21.64 25.97
C ALA A 821 -13.47 -21.84 25.33
N LYS A 822 -14.10 -22.99 25.54
CA LYS A 822 -15.46 -23.28 25.06
C LYS A 822 -16.50 -22.36 25.70
N LYS A 823 -16.39 -22.13 27.02
CA LYS A 823 -17.27 -21.20 27.75
C LYS A 823 -17.17 -19.78 27.23
N GLN A 824 -15.96 -19.27 27.01
CA GLN A 824 -15.77 -17.93 26.42
C GLN A 824 -16.27 -17.88 24.98
N PHE A 825 -16.11 -18.96 24.21
CA PHE A 825 -16.62 -19.03 22.84
C PHE A 825 -18.15 -18.91 22.78
N GLU A 826 -18.86 -19.65 23.64
CA GLU A 826 -20.33 -19.53 23.72
C GLU A 826 -20.76 -18.14 24.22
N ARG A 827 -20.01 -17.51 25.13
CA ARG A 827 -20.28 -16.13 25.57
C ARG A 827 -20.21 -15.13 24.41
N VAL A 828 -19.25 -15.28 23.48
CA VAL A 828 -19.19 -14.43 22.27
C VAL A 828 -20.39 -14.70 21.36
N ARG A 829 -20.84 -15.95 21.22
CA ARG A 829 -22.03 -16.30 20.42
C ARG A 829 -23.32 -15.76 21.02
N GLU A 830 -23.48 -15.84 22.34
CA GLU A 830 -24.62 -15.26 23.05
C GLU A 830 -24.68 -13.74 22.84
N PHE A 831 -23.53 -13.06 22.95
CA PHE A 831 -23.42 -11.63 22.65
C PHE A 831 -23.81 -11.33 21.19
N ALA A 832 -23.27 -12.06 20.21
CA ALA A 832 -23.60 -11.89 18.80
C ALA A 832 -25.10 -12.11 18.52
N GLY A 833 -25.70 -13.13 19.12
CA GLY A 833 -27.15 -13.38 19.03
C GLY A 833 -27.99 -12.28 19.68
N GLY A 834 -27.48 -11.66 20.76
CA GLY A 834 -28.07 -10.47 21.39
C GLY A 834 -28.02 -9.26 20.47
N MET A 835 -26.86 -8.96 19.88
CA MET A 835 -26.67 -7.85 18.93
C MET A 835 -27.54 -8.02 17.69
N GLN A 836 -27.58 -9.23 17.11
CA GLN A 836 -28.43 -9.53 15.95
C GLN A 836 -29.92 -9.27 16.22
N LYS A 837 -30.41 -9.62 17.42
CA LYS A 837 -31.80 -9.37 17.85
C LYS A 837 -32.07 -7.92 18.24
N GLY A 838 -31.04 -7.21 18.69
CA GLY A 838 -31.12 -5.80 19.09
C GLY A 838 -31.30 -4.84 17.92
N ILE A 839 -30.83 -5.21 16.73
CA ILE A 839 -30.98 -4.40 15.51
C ILE A 839 -32.43 -4.44 15.02
N LYS A 840 -33.16 -3.33 15.23
CA LYS A 840 -34.54 -3.16 14.77
C LYS A 840 -34.66 -2.03 13.74
N ASP A 841 -35.20 -2.36 12.57
CA ASP A 841 -35.32 -1.44 11.43
C ASP A 841 -36.14 -0.19 11.79
N GLY A 842 -37.21 -0.36 12.59
CA GLY A 842 -38.03 0.76 13.07
C GLY A 842 -37.27 1.74 13.98
N GLU A 843 -36.35 1.26 14.81
CA GLU A 843 -35.55 2.12 15.70
C GLU A 843 -34.47 2.88 14.92
N LEU A 844 -33.82 2.22 13.95
CA LEU A 844 -32.89 2.86 13.02
C LEU A 844 -33.57 3.96 12.20
N ARG A 845 -34.80 3.70 11.73
CA ARG A 845 -35.60 4.69 11.00
C ARG A 845 -35.89 5.92 11.86
N VAL A 846 -36.41 5.73 13.09
CA VAL A 846 -36.71 6.84 14.00
C VAL A 846 -35.47 7.68 14.27
N MET A 847 -34.33 7.02 14.48
CA MET A 847 -33.05 7.68 14.67
C MET A 847 -32.60 8.50 13.45
N LEU A 848 -32.77 7.98 12.24
CA LEU A 848 -32.47 8.70 11.00
C LEU A 848 -33.37 9.93 10.85
N GLU A 849 -34.68 9.77 11.05
CA GLU A 849 -35.65 10.87 10.98
C GLU A 849 -35.36 11.97 12.03
N GLU A 850 -35.00 11.59 13.26
CA GLU A 850 -34.61 12.51 14.31
C GLU A 850 -33.32 13.26 13.98
N THR A 851 -32.28 12.52 13.58
CA THR A 851 -30.96 13.10 13.25
C THR A 851 -31.07 14.03 12.05
N TRP A 852 -31.89 13.66 11.04
CA TRP A 852 -32.16 14.52 9.90
C TRP A 852 -32.92 15.79 10.29
N GLY A 853 -33.89 15.67 11.20
CA GLY A 853 -34.57 16.82 11.78
C GLY A 853 -33.59 17.81 12.44
N TRP A 854 -32.55 17.32 13.12
CA TRP A 854 -31.49 18.18 13.69
C TRP A 854 -30.62 18.84 12.62
N VAL A 855 -30.35 18.14 11.52
CA VAL A 855 -29.61 18.69 10.38
C VAL A 855 -30.40 19.87 9.79
N LEU A 856 -31.68 19.67 9.47
CA LEU A 856 -32.51 20.71 8.86
C LEU A 856 -32.70 21.93 9.76
N SER A 857 -32.95 21.72 11.07
CA SER A 857 -33.14 22.80 12.04
C SER A 857 -31.83 23.47 12.48
N GLY A 858 -30.68 22.84 12.20
CA GLY A 858 -29.37 23.29 12.68
C GLY A 858 -29.23 23.26 14.21
N ARG A 859 -30.11 22.54 14.94
CA ARG A 859 -30.11 22.43 16.40
C ARG A 859 -30.49 21.01 16.84
N MET A 860 -29.70 20.43 17.75
CA MET A 860 -30.07 19.16 18.38
C MET A 860 -31.35 19.31 19.21
N GLY A 861 -32.28 18.36 19.06
CA GLY A 861 -33.51 18.29 19.85
C GLY A 861 -34.68 19.15 19.36
N MET A 862 -34.50 19.95 18.30
CA MET A 862 -35.61 20.63 17.61
C MET A 862 -35.87 19.95 16.26
N VAL A 863 -37.13 19.64 15.99
CA VAL A 863 -37.60 19.02 14.75
C VAL A 863 -38.49 20.03 14.04
N GLU A 864 -38.10 20.48 12.85
CA GLU A 864 -39.02 21.19 11.95
C GLU A 864 -39.95 20.17 11.28
N GLU A 865 -41.25 20.47 11.18
CA GLU A 865 -42.23 19.60 10.51
C GLU A 865 -42.06 19.64 8.97
N GLU A 866 -41.60 20.77 8.42
CA GLU A 866 -41.29 20.90 6.99
C GLU A 866 -40.07 20.06 6.60
N GLY A 867 -40.27 19.07 5.72
CA GLY A 867 -39.23 18.16 5.22
C GLY A 867 -39.22 16.76 5.85
N ARG A 868 -40.06 16.50 6.86
CA ARG A 868 -40.20 15.18 7.49
C ARG A 868 -41.00 14.19 6.64
N GLU A 869 -42.00 14.67 5.90
CA GLU A 869 -42.89 13.83 5.08
C GLU A 869 -42.26 13.41 3.73
N GLU A 870 -41.48 14.27 3.05
CA GLU A 870 -40.92 13.97 1.72
C GLU A 870 -39.84 12.86 1.74
N MET A 871 -39.08 12.72 2.83
CA MET A 871 -37.96 11.76 2.91
C MET A 871 -38.32 10.48 3.70
N GLY A 872 -39.52 10.39 4.26
CA GLY A 872 -39.91 9.30 5.18
C GLY A 872 -39.82 7.89 4.57
N ASP A 873 -40.22 7.75 3.31
CA ASP A 873 -40.14 6.46 2.60
C ASP A 873 -38.71 6.11 2.16
N MET A 874 -37.89 7.12 1.83
CA MET A 874 -36.46 6.92 1.54
C MET A 874 -35.71 6.46 2.79
N TRP A 875 -35.95 7.10 3.94
CA TRP A 875 -35.36 6.72 5.23
C TRP A 875 -35.78 5.31 5.65
N ARG A 876 -37.03 4.92 5.38
CA ARG A 876 -37.49 3.55 5.61
C ARG A 876 -36.68 2.55 4.80
N GLY A 877 -36.52 2.78 3.49
CA GLY A 877 -35.73 1.91 2.61
C GLY A 877 -34.27 1.78 3.07
N GLN A 878 -33.65 2.90 3.44
CA GLN A 878 -32.27 2.90 3.96
C GLN A 878 -32.14 2.18 5.31
N ALA A 879 -33.08 2.40 6.25
CA ALA A 879 -33.08 1.72 7.54
C ALA A 879 -33.25 0.20 7.39
N GLU A 880 -34.14 -0.25 6.49
CA GLU A 880 -34.33 -1.67 6.19
C GLU A 880 -33.08 -2.30 5.55
N LEU A 881 -32.42 -1.58 4.63
CA LEU A 881 -31.16 -2.01 4.02
C LEU A 881 -30.06 -2.15 5.09
N VAL A 882 -29.79 -1.10 5.85
CA VAL A 882 -28.75 -1.09 6.90
C VAL A 882 -29.03 -2.16 7.94
N GLY A 883 -30.27 -2.27 8.42
CA GLY A 883 -30.66 -3.26 9.42
C GLY A 883 -30.43 -4.69 8.93
N ARG A 884 -30.76 -4.98 7.67
CA ARG A 884 -30.50 -6.28 7.03
C ARG A 884 -29.00 -6.58 6.96
N MET A 885 -28.20 -5.63 6.48
CA MET A 885 -26.75 -5.80 6.31
C MET A 885 -26.03 -5.98 7.66
N ALA A 886 -26.43 -5.23 8.68
CA ALA A 886 -25.90 -5.35 10.03
C ALA A 886 -26.22 -6.72 10.64
N ARG A 887 -27.46 -7.22 10.46
CA ARG A 887 -27.84 -8.57 10.91
C ARG A 887 -27.00 -9.67 10.23
N SER A 888 -26.76 -9.55 8.92
CA SER A 888 -25.89 -10.47 8.15
C SER A 888 -24.47 -10.53 8.72
N ALA A 889 -23.91 -9.42 9.18
CA ALA A 889 -22.57 -9.41 9.79
C ALA A 889 -22.48 -10.32 11.03
N TRP A 890 -23.50 -10.25 11.91
CA TRP A 890 -23.59 -11.08 13.11
C TRP A 890 -23.89 -12.55 12.80
N GLU A 891 -24.55 -12.86 11.69
CA GLU A 891 -24.67 -14.25 11.21
C GLU A 891 -23.29 -14.84 10.90
N GLY A 892 -22.36 -14.04 10.39
CA GLY A 892 -20.97 -14.43 10.18
C GLY A 892 -20.28 -14.87 11.47
N VAL A 893 -20.44 -14.11 12.55
CA VAL A 893 -19.92 -14.48 13.89
C VAL A 893 -20.55 -15.80 14.36
N LEU A 894 -21.87 -15.94 14.23
CA LEU A 894 -22.59 -17.16 14.63
C LEU A 894 -22.26 -18.39 13.78
N ALA A 895 -21.76 -18.20 12.56
CA ALA A 895 -21.35 -19.25 11.64
C ALA A 895 -19.96 -19.82 11.94
N VAL A 896 -19.11 -19.10 12.70
CA VAL A 896 -17.82 -19.62 13.16
C VAL A 896 -18.07 -20.80 14.08
N ARG A 897 -17.41 -21.93 13.79
CA ARG A 897 -17.49 -23.15 14.61
C ARG A 897 -16.27 -23.25 15.51
N PHE A 898 -16.52 -23.65 16.76
CA PHE A 898 -15.48 -24.04 17.69
C PHE A 898 -14.81 -25.32 17.18
N GLU A 899 -15.58 -26.37 16.89
CA GLU A 899 -15.04 -27.64 16.39
C GLU A 899 -14.75 -27.61 14.87
N GLY A 900 -13.64 -28.24 14.49
CA GLY A 900 -13.13 -28.35 13.12
C GLY A 900 -13.81 -29.41 12.29
#